data_AF-A0A2V5ZMB3-F1
#
_entry.id   AF-A0A2V5ZMB3-F1
#
_cell.length_a   1.000
_cell.length_b   1.000
_cell.length_c   1.000
_cell.angle_alpha   90.00
_cell.angle_beta   90.00
_cell.angle_gamma   90.00
#
_symmetry.space_group_name_H-M   'P 1'
#
loop_
_entity.id
_entity.type
_entity.pdbx_description
1 polymer ?
#
loop_
_entity_poly.entity_id
_entity_poly.type
_entity_poly.pdbx_seq_one_letter_code
_entity_poly.pdbx_strand_id
1 'polypeptide(L)'
;MAEAVTPLSEGVPEVAVVRLQSLLNKNLSESQWRAVAEKLAKAQVAANDPEGTLVLLTDGRLHDLPWAKFWRAQALASLHRWADALPLYEGLSNDTSPFQRPAVFGAGDALRALGNRQEALQKFILLVHDKEWSTRAQLRAAELHIELGNAPEARRLLEQMQPASIAERRERRVLRGRLELISHRPERAIGMFQAILKRPEGTPHPVLLAALFGIAEAHLQLKTPETGDDVLERFIDRNHADPDLALVFAKLDELYRAEHKPSRNELEKWVRRPEQPRRTFARWYLARLEIRAGRKERARQLFTDLRQTEIKSPAIAAALFEFAKFETDERRFDEAIAILDDARLLRPDPALLTRIDFLSAQAQYLARQFGTATAAFEQIAQRDSPWAKAALFNASSGWLQVGNHARFIADYNQLEKQGGDEQSRADLRLEEGLMQAAKTDKKAAASLQRFIRDFPKNPRVSEAWVGLAELAFHSSPPRLDEARQDLDHAIESRPTAAAAERADYLRIWVEEAAGGNEPKVIALGKGLLERHGQSQFAREVRMKLAELYYRRQDFANAQTQFEIIAQENPNDPLAEKALFFAAESAMSSMSEHTLDRALVLFDQVVQKSGAMRWAARNEQAVIERKLGKPKDALALYDEVLKSDAGASEKREALCGKGDIFFEAGATDPSSYQRAIETYDQLAADKEGSIHWRNQALFKKGLCLEKKGDRVGALATFYNILEDE
;
A
#
# COMPACT_ATOMS: atom_id res chain seq x y z
N MET A 1 -5.81 -37.96 -56.27
CA MET A 1 -5.20 -36.70 -55.77
C MET A 1 -6.07 -35.49 -56.12
N ALA A 2 -6.43 -35.25 -57.39
CA ALA A 2 -7.27 -34.11 -57.79
C ALA A 2 -8.58 -34.01 -56.98
N GLU A 3 -9.37 -35.10 -56.90
CA GLU A 3 -10.62 -35.16 -56.12
C GLU A 3 -10.46 -34.94 -54.61
N ALA A 4 -9.26 -35.22 -54.06
CA ALA A 4 -8.95 -35.00 -52.65
C ALA A 4 -8.60 -33.53 -52.36
N VAL A 5 -8.15 -32.78 -53.38
CA VAL A 5 -7.78 -31.36 -53.27
C VAL A 5 -8.92 -30.42 -53.64
N THR A 6 -9.90 -30.85 -54.45
CA THR A 6 -11.06 -30.04 -54.85
C THR A 6 -11.74 -29.26 -53.72
N PRO A 7 -11.98 -29.85 -52.52
CA PRO A 7 -12.62 -29.11 -51.43
C PRO A 7 -11.81 -27.90 -50.94
N LEU A 8 -10.48 -27.94 -51.08
CA LEU A 8 -9.60 -26.82 -50.71
C LEU A 8 -9.84 -25.60 -51.61
N SER A 9 -10.09 -25.81 -52.90
CA SER A 9 -10.44 -24.73 -53.84
C SER A 9 -11.88 -24.25 -53.69
N GLU A 10 -12.77 -25.08 -53.14
CA GLU A 10 -14.17 -24.76 -52.86
C GLU A 10 -14.36 -24.05 -51.49
N GLY A 11 -13.27 -23.85 -50.74
CA GLY A 11 -13.29 -23.15 -49.45
C GLY A 11 -13.67 -24.03 -48.26
N VAL A 12 -13.57 -25.35 -48.39
CA VAL A 12 -13.84 -26.33 -47.31
C VAL A 12 -12.57 -27.14 -47.03
N PRO A 13 -11.52 -26.52 -46.43
CA PRO A 13 -10.21 -27.12 -46.27
C PRO A 13 -10.22 -28.36 -45.35
N GLU A 14 -11.13 -28.45 -44.38
CA GLU A 14 -11.26 -29.57 -43.44
C GLU A 14 -11.59 -30.88 -44.17
N VAL A 15 -12.44 -30.81 -45.19
CA VAL A 15 -12.79 -31.97 -46.03
C VAL A 15 -11.60 -32.41 -46.88
N ALA A 16 -10.79 -31.45 -47.37
CA ALA A 16 -9.56 -31.77 -48.08
C ALA A 16 -8.54 -32.44 -47.15
N VAL A 17 -8.41 -31.99 -45.90
CA VAL A 17 -7.54 -32.61 -44.87
C VAL A 17 -7.89 -34.09 -44.70
N VAL A 18 -9.17 -34.41 -44.43
CA VAL A 18 -9.61 -35.80 -44.22
C VAL A 18 -9.34 -36.67 -45.45
N ARG A 19 -9.67 -36.18 -46.65
CA ARG A 19 -9.45 -36.93 -47.90
C ARG A 19 -7.97 -37.17 -48.18
N LEU A 20 -7.11 -36.18 -47.92
CA LEU A 20 -5.67 -36.28 -48.14
C LEU A 20 -4.99 -37.19 -47.10
N GLN A 21 -5.42 -37.15 -45.83
CA GLN A 21 -4.96 -38.09 -44.79
C GLN A 21 -5.31 -39.55 -45.14
N SER A 22 -6.55 -39.80 -45.58
CA SER A 22 -6.96 -41.14 -46.04
C SER A 22 -6.11 -41.63 -47.22
N LEU A 23 -5.69 -40.73 -48.11
CA LEU A 23 -4.89 -41.05 -49.27
C LEU A 23 -3.42 -41.35 -48.92
N LEU A 24 -2.87 -40.75 -47.86
CA LEU A 24 -1.53 -41.07 -47.34
C LEU A 24 -1.43 -42.47 -46.72
N ASN A 25 -2.55 -43.06 -46.31
CA ASN A 25 -2.61 -44.41 -45.73
C ASN A 25 -2.61 -45.53 -46.81
N LYS A 26 -2.57 -45.19 -48.09
CA LYS A 26 -2.47 -46.15 -49.21
C LYS A 26 -1.01 -46.42 -49.54
N ASN A 27 -0.73 -47.56 -50.19
CA ASN A 27 0.60 -47.85 -50.73
C ASN A 27 0.92 -46.91 -51.91
N LEU A 28 1.63 -45.82 -51.61
CA LEU A 28 2.12 -44.82 -52.55
C LEU A 28 3.64 -44.96 -52.71
N SER A 29 4.17 -44.61 -53.88
CA SER A 29 5.61 -44.37 -54.01
C SER A 29 6.03 -43.17 -53.15
N GLU A 30 7.31 -43.07 -52.79
CA GLU A 30 7.82 -41.96 -52.00
C GLU A 30 7.54 -40.58 -52.66
N SER A 31 7.66 -40.49 -53.98
CA SER A 31 7.36 -39.26 -54.73
C SER A 31 5.87 -38.90 -54.70
N GLN A 32 4.98 -39.88 -54.83
CA GLN A 32 3.53 -39.68 -54.74
C GLN A 32 3.13 -39.31 -53.31
N TRP A 33 3.72 -39.98 -52.31
CA TRP A 33 3.48 -39.68 -50.90
C TRP A 33 3.87 -38.24 -50.57
N ARG A 34 5.07 -37.79 -50.99
CA ARG A 34 5.51 -36.40 -50.80
C ARG A 34 4.56 -35.38 -51.43
N ALA A 35 4.08 -35.64 -52.64
CA ALA A 35 3.15 -34.74 -53.32
C ALA A 35 1.79 -34.64 -52.60
N VAL A 36 1.32 -35.75 -52.00
CA VAL A 36 0.10 -35.75 -51.18
C VAL A 36 0.33 -35.02 -49.86
N ALA A 37 1.48 -35.24 -49.22
CA ALA A 37 1.87 -34.56 -47.98
C ALA A 37 1.98 -33.04 -48.16
N GLU A 38 2.48 -32.55 -49.30
CA GLU A 38 2.52 -31.11 -49.61
C GLU A 38 1.11 -30.51 -49.65
N LYS A 39 0.17 -31.18 -50.33
CA LYS A 39 -1.23 -30.72 -50.39
C LYS A 39 -1.91 -30.80 -49.02
N LEU A 40 -1.58 -31.83 -48.23
CA LEU A 40 -2.10 -31.98 -46.88
C LEU A 40 -1.60 -30.85 -45.97
N ALA A 41 -0.31 -30.55 -45.97
CA ALA A 41 0.25 -29.44 -45.18
C ALA A 41 -0.41 -28.11 -45.53
N LYS A 42 -0.61 -27.83 -46.83
CA LYS A 42 -1.36 -26.64 -47.28
C LYS A 42 -2.82 -26.65 -46.77
N ALA A 43 -3.49 -27.79 -46.84
CA ALA A 43 -4.89 -27.92 -46.40
C ALA A 43 -5.03 -27.78 -44.88
N GLN A 44 -4.11 -28.34 -44.10
CA GLN A 44 -4.10 -28.24 -42.64
C GLN A 44 -3.87 -26.80 -42.19
N VAL A 45 -2.92 -26.08 -42.79
CA VAL A 45 -2.74 -24.64 -42.50
C VAL A 45 -3.98 -23.84 -42.90
N ALA A 46 -4.61 -24.14 -44.04
CA ALA A 46 -5.86 -23.48 -44.45
C ALA A 46 -7.05 -23.81 -43.52
N ALA A 47 -7.07 -25.01 -42.93
CA ALA A 47 -8.05 -25.46 -41.94
C ALA A 47 -7.74 -25.00 -40.50
N ASN A 48 -6.72 -24.15 -40.32
CA ASN A 48 -6.26 -23.70 -39.02
C ASN A 48 -5.84 -24.85 -38.06
N ASP A 49 -5.20 -25.89 -38.61
CA ASP A 49 -4.61 -27.04 -37.90
C ASP A 49 -3.05 -26.98 -37.96
N PRO A 50 -2.42 -26.06 -37.22
CA PRO A 50 -0.96 -25.94 -37.24
C PRO A 50 -0.26 -27.08 -36.49
N GLU A 51 -0.87 -27.65 -35.46
CA GLU A 51 -0.29 -28.78 -34.72
C GLU A 51 -0.21 -30.03 -35.60
N GLY A 52 -1.31 -30.37 -36.29
CA GLY A 52 -1.31 -31.47 -37.26
C GLY A 52 -0.33 -31.24 -38.42
N THR A 53 -0.16 -29.98 -38.85
CA THR A 53 0.87 -29.61 -39.83
C THR A 53 2.28 -29.88 -39.30
N LEU A 54 2.58 -29.47 -38.07
CA LEU A 54 3.90 -29.69 -37.46
C LEU A 54 4.20 -31.18 -37.29
N VAL A 55 3.21 -31.97 -36.85
CA VAL A 55 3.34 -33.43 -36.72
C VAL A 55 3.65 -34.06 -38.08
N LEU A 56 2.88 -33.76 -39.13
CA LEU A 56 3.13 -34.26 -40.49
C LEU A 56 4.55 -33.96 -40.95
N LEU A 57 5.02 -32.74 -40.69
CA LEU A 57 6.33 -32.26 -41.14
C LEU A 57 7.50 -32.78 -40.28
N THR A 58 7.29 -33.60 -39.25
CA THR A 58 8.38 -34.28 -38.53
C THR A 58 8.95 -35.47 -39.30
N ASP A 59 8.24 -35.97 -40.32
CA ASP A 59 8.67 -37.10 -41.13
C ASP A 59 10.00 -36.81 -41.86
N GLY A 60 10.99 -37.70 -41.70
CA GLY A 60 12.33 -37.55 -42.26
C GLY A 60 12.35 -37.41 -43.79
N ARG A 61 11.33 -37.91 -44.50
CA ARG A 61 11.22 -37.77 -45.96
C ARG A 61 11.00 -36.33 -46.43
N LEU A 62 10.63 -35.42 -45.52
CA LEU A 62 10.22 -34.05 -45.82
C LEU A 62 11.23 -32.98 -45.36
N HIS A 63 12.24 -33.35 -44.56
CA HIS A 63 13.07 -32.41 -43.80
C HIS A 63 13.73 -31.29 -44.64
N ASP A 64 14.27 -31.64 -45.82
CA ASP A 64 15.04 -30.73 -46.67
C ASP A 64 14.22 -30.07 -47.78
N LEU A 65 12.92 -30.36 -47.89
CA LEU A 65 12.09 -29.84 -48.99
C LEU A 65 11.72 -28.37 -48.74
N PRO A 66 11.89 -27.46 -49.74
CA PRO A 66 11.55 -26.04 -49.58
C PRO A 66 10.10 -25.79 -49.17
N TRP A 67 9.14 -26.52 -49.74
CA TRP A 67 7.72 -26.40 -49.35
C TRP A 67 7.47 -26.85 -47.91
N ALA A 68 8.21 -27.86 -47.42
CA ALA A 68 8.05 -28.37 -46.06
C ALA A 68 8.57 -27.35 -45.04
N LYS A 69 9.72 -26.71 -45.32
CA LYS A 69 10.23 -25.58 -44.52
C LYS A 69 9.23 -24.44 -44.49
N PHE A 70 8.61 -24.11 -45.62
CA PHE A 70 7.64 -23.01 -45.71
C PHE A 70 6.39 -23.28 -44.87
N TRP A 71 5.76 -24.45 -45.04
CA TRP A 71 4.54 -24.78 -44.29
C TRP A 71 4.82 -24.99 -42.79
N ARG A 72 6.03 -25.45 -42.43
CA ARG A 72 6.48 -25.47 -41.02
C ARG A 72 6.55 -24.05 -40.45
N ALA A 73 7.12 -23.11 -41.19
CA ALA A 73 7.19 -21.71 -40.80
C ALA A 73 5.79 -21.07 -40.66
N GLN A 74 4.86 -21.39 -41.58
CA GLN A 74 3.46 -20.93 -41.49
C GLN A 74 2.74 -21.48 -40.25
N ALA A 75 2.91 -22.78 -39.95
CA ALA A 75 2.34 -23.38 -38.76
C ALA A 75 2.89 -22.76 -37.47
N LEU A 76 4.22 -22.58 -37.37
CA LEU A 76 4.85 -21.91 -36.23
C LEU A 76 4.36 -20.45 -36.08
N ALA A 77 4.24 -19.72 -37.18
CA ALA A 77 3.72 -18.35 -37.18
C ALA A 77 2.27 -18.28 -36.66
N SER A 78 1.40 -19.21 -37.07
CA SER A 78 0.01 -19.26 -36.58
C SER A 78 -0.10 -19.62 -35.09
N LEU A 79 0.92 -20.28 -34.53
CA LEU A 79 1.06 -20.53 -33.09
C LEU A 79 1.78 -19.39 -32.35
N HIS A 80 2.01 -18.24 -33.01
CA HIS A 80 2.77 -17.10 -32.50
C HIS A 80 4.22 -17.42 -32.09
N ARG A 81 4.80 -18.51 -32.59
CA ARG A 81 6.20 -18.90 -32.39
C ARG A 81 7.11 -18.22 -33.41
N TRP A 82 7.10 -16.89 -33.40
CA TRP A 82 7.75 -16.06 -34.42
C TRP A 82 9.27 -16.25 -34.49
N ALA A 83 9.92 -16.45 -33.33
CA ALA A 83 11.37 -16.70 -33.24
C ALA A 83 11.79 -18.01 -33.93
N ASP A 84 10.95 -19.04 -33.86
CA ASP A 84 11.21 -20.33 -34.53
C ASP A 84 10.87 -20.28 -36.02
N ALA A 85 9.87 -19.48 -36.41
CA ALA A 85 9.42 -19.34 -37.79
C ALA A 85 10.41 -18.52 -38.64
N LEU A 86 11.01 -17.46 -38.08
CA LEU A 86 11.90 -16.54 -38.78
C LEU A 86 13.07 -17.24 -39.52
N PRO A 87 13.91 -18.08 -38.90
CA PRO A 87 15.04 -18.70 -39.59
C PRO A 87 14.60 -19.62 -40.75
N LEU A 88 13.42 -20.23 -40.65
CA LEU A 88 12.85 -21.04 -41.73
C LEU A 88 12.44 -20.17 -42.92
N TYR A 89 11.84 -18.99 -42.69
CA TYR A 89 11.53 -18.04 -43.74
C TYR A 89 12.80 -17.46 -44.39
N GLU A 90 13.80 -17.10 -43.59
CA GLU A 90 15.06 -16.55 -44.09
C GLU A 90 15.83 -17.56 -44.95
N GLY A 91 15.87 -18.83 -44.53
CA GLY A 91 16.47 -19.91 -45.31
C GLY A 91 15.84 -20.11 -46.69
N LEU A 92 14.56 -19.75 -46.87
CA LEU A 92 13.84 -19.82 -48.14
C LEU A 92 13.94 -18.53 -48.97
N SER A 93 14.33 -17.41 -48.37
CA SER A 93 14.42 -16.12 -49.06
C SER A 93 15.55 -16.08 -50.11
N ASN A 94 16.54 -16.98 -49.99
CA ASN A 94 17.69 -17.12 -50.90
C ASN A 94 17.53 -18.25 -51.94
N ASP A 95 16.38 -18.93 -51.96
CA ASP A 95 16.10 -20.06 -52.85
C ASP A 95 15.36 -19.58 -54.13
N THR A 96 15.42 -20.35 -55.23
CA THR A 96 14.72 -20.08 -56.50
C THR A 96 13.33 -20.75 -56.56
N SER A 97 12.88 -21.35 -55.45
CA SER A 97 11.59 -22.01 -55.34
C SER A 97 10.41 -21.01 -55.33
N PRO A 98 9.17 -21.45 -55.67
CA PRO A 98 7.98 -20.58 -55.65
C PRO A 98 7.64 -20.03 -54.25
N PHE A 99 8.30 -20.51 -53.20
CA PHE A 99 8.12 -20.06 -51.83
C PHE A 99 8.99 -18.86 -51.46
N GLN A 100 9.90 -18.42 -52.33
CA GLN A 100 10.80 -17.30 -52.07
C GLN A 100 10.05 -16.02 -51.66
N ARG A 101 9.13 -15.54 -52.51
CA ARG A 101 8.38 -14.29 -52.25
C ARG A 101 7.43 -14.39 -51.04
N PRO A 102 6.62 -15.47 -50.90
CA PRO A 102 5.85 -15.70 -49.68
C PRO A 102 6.71 -15.79 -48.41
N ALA A 103 7.91 -16.37 -48.48
CA ALA A 103 8.82 -16.46 -47.35
C ALA A 103 9.44 -15.10 -46.99
N VAL A 104 9.79 -14.25 -47.97
CA VAL A 104 10.20 -12.87 -47.70
C VAL A 104 9.10 -12.10 -46.96
N PHE A 105 7.84 -12.27 -47.37
CA PHE A 105 6.70 -11.66 -46.69
C PHE A 105 6.54 -12.20 -45.26
N GLY A 106 6.60 -13.52 -45.08
CA GLY A 106 6.53 -14.20 -43.78
C GLY A 106 7.66 -13.79 -42.82
N ALA A 107 8.89 -13.63 -43.33
CA ALA A 107 10.02 -13.09 -42.58
C ALA A 107 9.75 -11.64 -42.13
N GLY A 108 9.16 -10.81 -43.00
CA GLY A 108 8.73 -9.46 -42.64
C GLY A 108 7.72 -9.43 -41.50
N ASP A 109 6.69 -10.29 -41.55
CA ASP A 109 5.71 -10.41 -40.46
C ASP A 109 6.32 -10.96 -39.16
N ALA A 110 7.24 -11.93 -39.25
CA ALA A 110 7.95 -12.45 -38.08
C ALA A 110 8.85 -11.39 -37.42
N LEU A 111 9.63 -10.65 -38.22
CA LEU A 111 10.46 -9.54 -37.72
C LEU A 111 9.61 -8.45 -37.08
N ARG A 112 8.45 -8.12 -37.67
CA ARG A 112 7.51 -7.16 -37.09
C ARG A 112 6.99 -7.63 -35.74
N ALA A 113 6.58 -8.89 -35.63
CA ALA A 113 6.08 -9.48 -34.39
C ALA A 113 7.17 -9.55 -33.29
N LEU A 114 8.44 -9.71 -33.68
CA LEU A 114 9.60 -9.70 -32.78
C LEU A 114 10.08 -8.28 -32.42
N GLY A 115 9.47 -7.22 -32.98
CA GLY A 115 9.82 -5.83 -32.69
C GLY A 115 10.93 -5.24 -33.59
N ASN A 116 11.47 -6.01 -34.53
CA ASN A 116 12.53 -5.58 -35.46
C ASN A 116 11.94 -4.78 -36.64
N ARG A 117 11.35 -3.62 -36.33
CA ARG A 117 10.54 -2.81 -37.28
C ARG A 117 11.30 -2.38 -38.54
N GLN A 118 12.58 -2.02 -38.43
CA GLN A 118 13.37 -1.58 -39.58
C GLN A 118 13.69 -2.72 -40.55
N GLU A 119 14.08 -3.88 -40.01
CA GLU A 119 14.36 -5.07 -40.82
C GLU A 119 13.07 -5.61 -41.47
N ALA A 120 11.96 -5.62 -40.72
CA ALA A 120 10.65 -5.97 -41.26
C ALA A 120 10.28 -5.08 -42.46
N LEU A 121 10.50 -3.76 -42.33
CA LEU A 121 10.25 -2.80 -43.40
C LEU A 121 11.11 -3.10 -44.64
N GLN A 122 12.39 -3.41 -44.46
CA GLN A 122 13.27 -3.79 -45.57
C GLN A 122 12.73 -5.02 -46.32
N LYS A 123 12.24 -6.04 -45.61
CA LYS A 123 11.64 -7.23 -46.26
C LYS A 123 10.40 -6.87 -47.09
N PHE A 124 9.52 -6.03 -46.57
CA PHE A 124 8.31 -5.62 -47.32
C PHE A 124 8.64 -4.74 -48.54
N ILE A 125 9.64 -3.86 -48.45
CA ILE A 125 10.09 -3.02 -49.58
C ILE A 125 10.51 -3.88 -50.79
N LEU A 126 11.11 -5.06 -50.57
CA LEU A 126 11.49 -5.97 -51.65
C LEU A 126 10.29 -6.50 -52.47
N LEU A 127 9.08 -6.39 -51.94
CA LEU A 127 7.86 -6.95 -52.51
C LEU A 127 6.89 -5.88 -53.06
N VAL A 128 7.15 -4.58 -52.86
CA VAL A 128 6.18 -3.51 -53.23
C VAL A 128 5.91 -3.39 -54.73
N HIS A 129 6.77 -3.94 -55.58
CA HIS A 129 6.60 -4.00 -57.04
C HIS A 129 6.33 -5.43 -57.55
N ASP A 130 6.13 -6.39 -56.65
CA ASP A 130 5.84 -7.78 -57.00
C ASP A 130 4.43 -7.93 -57.57
N LYS A 131 4.24 -8.82 -58.55
CA LYS A 131 2.95 -8.99 -59.24
C LYS A 131 1.85 -9.53 -58.32
N GLU A 132 2.19 -10.37 -57.36
CA GLU A 132 1.21 -11.02 -56.46
C GLU A 132 1.20 -10.38 -55.07
N TRP A 133 2.36 -9.90 -54.61
CA TRP A 133 2.55 -9.46 -53.22
C TRP A 133 2.56 -7.95 -53.01
N SER A 134 2.62 -7.14 -54.08
CA SER A 134 2.73 -5.67 -54.01
C SER A 134 1.71 -5.02 -53.08
N THR A 135 0.42 -5.31 -53.25
CA THR A 135 -0.66 -4.67 -52.49
C THR A 135 -0.54 -4.95 -50.98
N ARG A 136 -0.24 -6.20 -50.60
CA ARG A 136 -0.07 -6.59 -49.19
C ARG A 136 1.21 -6.00 -48.60
N ALA A 137 2.29 -6.01 -49.38
CA ALA A 137 3.58 -5.46 -48.97
C ALA A 137 3.51 -3.94 -48.77
N GLN A 138 2.83 -3.22 -49.67
CA GLN A 138 2.60 -1.78 -49.56
C GLN A 138 1.78 -1.42 -48.32
N LEU A 139 0.75 -2.20 -47.97
CA LEU A 139 -0.02 -2.00 -46.72
C LEU A 139 0.86 -2.17 -45.48
N ARG A 140 1.61 -3.27 -45.40
CA ARG A 140 2.53 -3.54 -44.27
C ARG A 140 3.66 -2.52 -44.16
N ALA A 141 4.26 -2.14 -45.29
CA ALA A 141 5.29 -1.12 -45.34
C ALA A 141 4.74 0.26 -44.94
N ALA A 142 3.55 0.65 -45.43
CA ALA A 142 2.93 1.91 -45.04
C ALA A 142 2.59 1.97 -43.56
N GLU A 143 2.09 0.87 -42.97
CA GLU A 143 1.86 0.77 -41.52
C GLU A 143 3.15 0.93 -40.72
N LEU A 144 4.25 0.27 -41.11
CA LEU A 144 5.55 0.43 -40.46
C LEU A 144 6.14 1.84 -40.63
N HIS A 145 5.97 2.45 -41.81
CA HIS A 145 6.38 3.84 -42.01
C HIS A 145 5.60 4.81 -41.11
N ILE A 146 4.31 4.57 -40.89
CA ILE A 146 3.49 5.32 -39.92
C ILE A 146 4.05 5.16 -38.51
N GLU A 147 4.31 3.93 -38.07
CA GLU A 147 4.88 3.64 -36.73
C GLU A 147 6.27 4.25 -36.52
N LEU A 148 7.09 4.28 -37.57
CA LEU A 148 8.45 4.85 -37.57
C LEU A 148 8.46 6.38 -37.75
N GLY A 149 7.30 7.04 -37.87
CA GLY A 149 7.20 8.49 -38.05
C GLY A 149 7.49 8.98 -39.48
N ASN A 150 7.63 8.09 -40.46
CA ASN A 150 7.92 8.37 -41.86
C ASN A 150 6.64 8.60 -42.68
N ALA A 151 5.85 9.60 -42.29
CA ALA A 151 4.55 9.91 -42.93
C ALA A 151 4.60 10.16 -44.45
N PRO A 152 5.61 10.85 -45.02
CA PRO A 152 5.67 11.08 -46.47
C PRO A 152 5.76 9.78 -47.28
N GLU A 153 6.56 8.83 -46.80
CA GLU A 153 6.78 7.57 -47.51
C GLU A 153 5.56 6.64 -47.41
N ALA A 154 4.94 6.57 -46.23
CA ALA A 154 3.66 5.89 -46.06
C ALA A 154 2.58 6.46 -47.01
N ARG A 155 2.51 7.80 -47.16
CA ARG A 155 1.58 8.45 -48.08
C ARG A 155 1.83 8.04 -49.52
N ARG A 156 3.09 8.06 -49.96
CA ARG A 156 3.51 7.66 -51.31
C ARG A 156 3.07 6.22 -51.62
N LEU A 157 3.36 5.28 -50.73
CA LEU A 157 2.99 3.87 -50.90
C LEU A 157 1.46 3.69 -51.00
N LEU A 158 0.69 4.35 -50.14
CA LEU A 158 -0.77 4.25 -50.15
C LEU A 158 -1.42 4.96 -51.36
N GLU A 159 -0.76 5.91 -51.98
CA GLU A 159 -1.22 6.56 -53.23
C GLU A 159 -0.96 5.70 -54.45
N GLN A 160 0.19 5.03 -54.52
CA GLN A 160 0.57 4.13 -55.60
C GLN A 160 -0.15 2.77 -55.55
N MET A 161 -0.59 2.37 -54.37
CA MET A 161 -1.26 1.08 -54.14
C MET A 161 -2.57 0.93 -54.92
N GLN A 162 -2.69 -0.19 -55.64
CA GLN A 162 -3.90 -0.62 -56.35
C GLN A 162 -4.58 -1.79 -55.62
N PRO A 163 -5.58 -1.52 -54.76
CA PRO A 163 -6.27 -2.58 -54.00
C PRO A 163 -7.15 -3.43 -54.93
N ALA A 164 -7.04 -4.74 -54.81
CA ALA A 164 -7.80 -5.72 -55.59
C ALA A 164 -9.10 -6.15 -54.88
N SER A 165 -9.17 -6.02 -53.56
CA SER A 165 -10.33 -6.44 -52.75
C SER A 165 -11.03 -5.28 -52.01
N ILE A 166 -12.23 -5.54 -51.48
CA ILE A 166 -12.91 -4.61 -50.56
C ILE A 166 -12.08 -4.42 -49.28
N ALA A 167 -11.56 -5.51 -48.70
CA ALA A 167 -10.76 -5.48 -47.49
C ALA A 167 -9.53 -4.57 -47.63
N GLU A 168 -8.75 -4.73 -48.70
CA GLU A 168 -7.58 -3.89 -48.99
C GLU A 168 -7.95 -2.41 -49.19
N ARG A 169 -9.10 -2.13 -49.83
CA ARG A 169 -9.62 -0.75 -49.94
C ARG A 169 -9.93 -0.14 -48.58
N ARG A 170 -10.45 -0.94 -47.64
CA ARG A 170 -10.76 -0.49 -46.27
C ARG A 170 -9.49 -0.29 -45.45
N GLU A 171 -8.55 -1.23 -45.49
CA GLU A 171 -7.25 -1.11 -44.83
C GLU A 171 -6.48 0.13 -45.30
N ARG A 172 -6.38 0.33 -46.62
CA ARG A 172 -5.77 1.54 -47.20
C ARG A 172 -6.42 2.82 -46.68
N ARG A 173 -7.75 2.84 -46.54
CA ARG A 173 -8.50 4.01 -46.03
C ARG A 173 -8.21 4.26 -44.54
N VAL A 174 -8.11 3.23 -43.72
CA VAL A 174 -7.72 3.37 -42.30
C VAL A 174 -6.31 3.94 -42.18
N LEU A 175 -5.34 3.42 -42.93
CA LEU A 175 -3.96 3.91 -42.89
C LEU A 175 -3.86 5.37 -43.36
N ARG A 176 -4.63 5.77 -44.37
CA ARG A 176 -4.75 7.19 -44.77
C ARG A 176 -5.37 8.05 -43.66
N GLY A 177 -6.39 7.56 -42.96
CA GLY A 177 -6.96 8.25 -41.79
C GLY A 177 -5.92 8.46 -40.69
N ARG A 178 -5.12 7.42 -40.37
CA ARG A 178 -4.01 7.51 -39.39
C ARG A 178 -2.95 8.53 -39.83
N LEU A 179 -2.63 8.63 -41.12
CA LEU A 179 -1.72 9.65 -41.64
C LEU A 179 -2.25 11.07 -41.46
N GLU A 180 -3.56 11.29 -41.65
CA GLU A 180 -4.15 12.61 -41.40
C GLU A 180 -4.13 12.96 -39.90
N LEU A 181 -4.30 11.98 -38.99
CA LEU A 181 -4.11 12.22 -37.54
C LEU A 181 -2.68 12.63 -37.18
N ILE A 182 -1.67 11.96 -37.74
CA ILE A 182 -0.25 12.32 -37.53
C ILE A 182 0.04 13.70 -38.14
N SER A 183 -0.63 14.04 -39.24
CA SER A 183 -0.50 15.35 -39.88
C SER A 183 -1.32 16.45 -39.19
N HIS A 184 -1.87 16.20 -37.99
CA HIS A 184 -2.74 17.11 -37.23
C HIS A 184 -3.94 17.63 -38.04
N ARG A 185 -4.59 16.74 -38.80
CA ARG A 185 -5.82 17.01 -39.58
C ARG A 185 -6.96 16.09 -39.15
N PRO A 186 -7.41 16.17 -37.89
CA PRO A 186 -8.36 15.23 -37.31
C PRO A 186 -9.72 15.20 -38.03
N GLU A 187 -10.22 16.31 -38.56
CA GLU A 187 -11.51 16.36 -39.27
C GLU A 187 -11.48 15.54 -40.57
N ARG A 188 -10.36 15.58 -41.29
CA ARG A 188 -10.17 14.75 -42.50
C ARG A 188 -10.09 13.28 -42.12
N ALA A 189 -9.41 12.96 -41.03
CA ALA A 189 -9.32 11.60 -40.52
C ALA A 189 -10.70 11.04 -40.14
N ILE A 190 -11.50 11.83 -39.41
CA ILE A 190 -12.89 11.47 -39.04
C ILE A 190 -13.71 11.12 -40.28
N GLY A 191 -13.66 11.95 -41.32
CA GLY A 191 -14.39 11.66 -42.57
C GLY A 191 -13.99 10.32 -43.21
N MET A 192 -12.70 9.96 -43.16
CA MET A 192 -12.21 8.68 -43.69
C MET A 192 -12.70 7.49 -42.85
N PHE A 193 -12.63 7.59 -41.53
CA PHE A 193 -13.05 6.51 -40.63
C PHE A 193 -14.58 6.33 -40.60
N GLN A 194 -15.34 7.42 -40.57
CA GLN A 194 -16.82 7.38 -40.61
C GLN A 194 -17.35 6.72 -41.90
N ALA A 195 -16.66 6.89 -43.03
CA ALA A 195 -17.02 6.22 -44.28
C ALA A 195 -16.91 4.68 -44.20
N ILE A 196 -16.14 4.16 -43.26
CA ILE A 196 -16.06 2.73 -42.95
C ILE A 196 -17.23 2.33 -42.05
N LEU A 197 -17.46 3.07 -40.96
CA LEU A 197 -18.52 2.74 -39.99
C LEU A 197 -19.94 2.85 -40.57
N LYS A 198 -20.16 3.74 -41.54
CA LYS A 198 -21.47 3.89 -42.22
C LYS A 198 -21.84 2.70 -43.11
N ARG A 199 -20.84 1.94 -43.60
CA ARG A 199 -21.02 0.79 -44.51
C ARG A 199 -20.01 -0.31 -44.12
N PRO A 200 -20.26 -1.02 -43.01
CA PRO A 200 -19.31 -1.96 -42.44
C PRO A 200 -19.24 -3.29 -43.21
N GLU A 201 -20.18 -3.57 -44.12
CA GLU A 201 -20.26 -4.84 -44.84
C GLU A 201 -18.95 -5.15 -45.59
N GLY A 202 -18.42 -6.36 -45.39
CA GLY A 202 -17.16 -6.81 -45.98
C GLY A 202 -15.90 -6.14 -45.40
N THR A 203 -16.01 -5.41 -44.29
CA THR A 203 -14.85 -4.85 -43.58
C THR A 203 -14.35 -5.86 -42.55
N PRO A 204 -13.05 -6.21 -42.54
CA PRO A 204 -12.48 -7.07 -41.50
C PRO A 204 -12.63 -6.42 -40.11
N HIS A 205 -12.92 -7.22 -39.10
CA HIS A 205 -13.17 -6.73 -37.74
C HIS A 205 -12.04 -5.82 -37.18
N PRO A 206 -10.73 -6.15 -37.32
CA PRO A 206 -9.66 -5.26 -36.86
C PRO A 206 -9.63 -3.90 -37.55
N VAL A 207 -10.07 -3.83 -38.82
CA VAL A 207 -10.16 -2.59 -39.59
C VAL A 207 -11.32 -1.72 -39.11
N LEU A 208 -12.42 -2.37 -38.69
CA LEU A 208 -13.55 -1.69 -38.06
C LEU A 208 -13.15 -1.06 -36.72
N LEU A 209 -12.45 -1.80 -35.86
CA LEU A 209 -11.92 -1.30 -34.59
C LEU A 209 -10.90 -0.17 -34.80
N ALA A 210 -9.99 -0.32 -35.76
CA ALA A 210 -9.03 0.73 -36.08
C ALA A 210 -9.71 2.03 -36.55
N ALA A 211 -10.83 1.93 -37.27
CA ALA A 211 -11.62 3.10 -37.64
C ALA A 211 -12.35 3.72 -36.43
N LEU A 212 -12.91 2.91 -35.54
CA LEU A 212 -13.52 3.37 -34.28
C LEU A 212 -12.50 4.13 -33.41
N PHE A 213 -11.34 3.53 -33.16
CA PHE A 213 -10.29 4.14 -32.36
C PHE A 213 -9.68 5.37 -33.05
N GLY A 214 -9.60 5.36 -34.38
CA GLY A 214 -9.18 6.54 -35.14
C GLY A 214 -10.12 7.73 -34.98
N ILE A 215 -11.43 7.52 -34.87
CA ILE A 215 -12.39 8.60 -34.56
C ILE A 215 -12.22 9.09 -33.12
N ALA A 216 -12.10 8.18 -32.16
CA ALA A 216 -11.82 8.52 -30.76
C ALA A 216 -10.55 9.39 -30.63
N GLU A 217 -9.46 8.97 -31.28
CA GLU A 217 -8.20 9.70 -31.30
C GLU A 217 -8.33 11.10 -31.95
N ALA A 218 -9.10 11.20 -33.05
CA ALA A 218 -9.36 12.48 -33.69
C ALA A 218 -10.09 13.46 -32.75
N HIS A 219 -11.06 12.96 -32.00
CA HIS A 219 -11.82 13.76 -31.03
C HIS A 219 -10.97 14.17 -29.82
N LEU A 220 -10.03 13.32 -29.38
CA LEU A 220 -9.03 13.69 -28.38
C LEU A 220 -8.13 14.84 -28.89
N GLN A 221 -7.65 14.78 -30.14
CA GLN A 221 -6.88 15.89 -30.74
C GLN A 221 -7.69 17.18 -30.88
N LEU A 222 -8.98 17.06 -31.21
CA LEU A 222 -9.92 18.18 -31.29
C LEU A 222 -10.38 18.71 -29.93
N LYS A 223 -10.02 18.05 -28.83
CA LYS A 223 -10.51 18.35 -27.48
C LYS A 223 -12.04 18.32 -27.38
N THR A 224 -12.66 17.36 -28.07
CA THR A 224 -14.10 17.09 -28.05
C THR A 224 -14.39 15.62 -27.69
N PRO A 225 -13.88 15.12 -26.56
CA PRO A 225 -14.01 13.71 -26.19
C PRO A 225 -15.47 13.25 -26.05
N GLU A 226 -16.39 14.12 -25.66
CA GLU A 226 -17.84 13.89 -25.54
C GLU A 226 -18.55 13.60 -26.88
N THR A 227 -17.85 13.76 -28.01
CA THR A 227 -18.37 13.35 -29.33
C THR A 227 -17.67 12.08 -29.83
N GLY A 228 -16.48 11.78 -29.30
CA GLY A 228 -15.72 10.58 -29.60
C GLY A 228 -16.27 9.36 -28.85
N ASP A 229 -16.69 9.54 -27.60
CA ASP A 229 -17.31 8.51 -26.76
C ASP A 229 -18.63 8.01 -27.37
N ASP A 230 -19.50 8.89 -27.87
CA ASP A 230 -20.76 8.62 -28.56
C ASP A 230 -20.62 7.51 -29.63
N VAL A 231 -19.48 7.49 -30.32
CA VAL A 231 -19.20 6.54 -31.41
C VAL A 231 -18.87 5.15 -30.84
N LEU A 232 -18.07 5.10 -29.77
CA LEU A 232 -17.74 3.86 -29.07
C LEU A 232 -18.94 3.31 -28.30
N GLU A 233 -19.71 4.18 -27.63
CA GLU A 233 -20.93 3.81 -26.91
C GLU A 233 -21.94 3.17 -27.86
N ARG A 234 -22.20 3.77 -29.02
CA ARG A 234 -23.08 3.18 -30.05
C ARG A 234 -22.57 1.84 -30.57
N PHE A 235 -21.26 1.64 -30.67
CA PHE A 235 -20.69 0.37 -31.06
C PHE A 235 -20.92 -0.70 -29.99
N ILE A 236 -20.63 -0.39 -28.73
CA ILE A 236 -20.86 -1.28 -27.58
C ILE A 236 -22.36 -1.60 -27.42
N ASP A 237 -23.23 -0.63 -27.68
CA ASP A 237 -24.68 -0.80 -27.58
C ASP A 237 -25.21 -1.86 -28.55
N ARG A 238 -24.65 -1.90 -29.76
CA ARG A 238 -25.04 -2.83 -30.84
C ARG A 238 -24.34 -4.18 -30.75
N ASN A 239 -23.10 -4.22 -30.28
CA ASN A 239 -22.25 -5.41 -30.30
C ASN A 239 -21.94 -5.90 -28.86
N HIS A 240 -22.97 -6.40 -28.17
CA HIS A 240 -22.93 -6.72 -26.74
C HIS A 240 -22.08 -7.95 -26.34
N ALA A 241 -21.70 -8.78 -27.32
CA ALA A 241 -20.88 -9.98 -27.16
C ALA A 241 -19.64 -9.96 -28.08
N ASP A 242 -19.22 -8.76 -28.50
CA ASP A 242 -18.04 -8.59 -29.34
C ASP A 242 -16.77 -9.12 -28.61
N PRO A 243 -15.91 -9.90 -29.27
CA PRO A 243 -14.74 -10.51 -28.64
C PRO A 243 -13.73 -9.46 -28.15
N ASP A 244 -13.71 -8.27 -28.77
CA ASP A 244 -12.75 -7.21 -28.50
C ASP A 244 -13.34 -6.09 -27.62
N LEU A 245 -14.47 -6.34 -26.92
CA LEU A 245 -15.09 -5.38 -26.00
C LEU A 245 -14.08 -4.80 -24.99
N ALA A 246 -13.14 -5.60 -24.49
CA ALA A 246 -12.10 -5.12 -23.57
C ALA A 246 -11.30 -3.94 -24.14
N LEU A 247 -10.94 -4.00 -25.43
CA LEU A 247 -10.21 -2.93 -26.11
C LEU A 247 -11.09 -1.70 -26.31
N VAL A 248 -12.36 -1.90 -26.68
CA VAL A 248 -13.31 -0.79 -26.93
C VAL A 248 -13.62 -0.03 -25.64
N PHE A 249 -13.89 -0.74 -24.54
CA PHE A 249 -14.10 -0.11 -23.24
C PHE A 249 -12.83 0.59 -22.74
N ALA A 250 -11.63 0.05 -22.99
CA ALA A 250 -10.39 0.72 -22.64
C ALA A 250 -10.23 2.06 -23.37
N LYS A 251 -10.56 2.13 -24.67
CA LYS A 251 -10.53 3.39 -25.43
C LYS A 251 -11.63 4.35 -24.96
N LEU A 252 -12.81 3.84 -24.57
CA LEU A 252 -13.88 4.66 -24.00
C LEU A 252 -13.46 5.31 -22.67
N ASP A 253 -12.79 4.57 -21.78
CA ASP A 253 -12.28 5.13 -20.52
C ASP A 253 -11.23 6.21 -20.70
N GLU A 254 -10.45 6.16 -21.80
CA GLU A 254 -9.52 7.22 -22.17
C GLU A 254 -10.26 8.53 -22.48
N LEU A 255 -11.35 8.46 -23.26
CA LEU A 255 -12.21 9.62 -23.55
C LEU A 255 -12.88 10.16 -22.28
N TYR A 256 -13.48 9.29 -21.45
CA TYR A 256 -14.07 9.69 -20.17
C TYR A 256 -13.06 10.31 -19.20
N ARG A 257 -11.74 10.10 -19.36
CA ARG A 257 -10.71 10.79 -18.56
C ARG A 257 -10.37 12.18 -19.11
N ALA A 258 -10.52 12.38 -20.41
CA ALA A 258 -10.30 13.66 -21.07
C ALA A 258 -11.50 14.60 -20.93
N GLU A 259 -12.70 14.06 -20.69
CA GLU A 259 -13.92 14.85 -20.47
C GLU A 259 -13.87 15.66 -19.19
N HIS A 260 -14.44 16.86 -19.23
CA HIS A 260 -14.57 17.70 -18.04
C HIS A 260 -15.56 17.10 -17.03
N LYS A 261 -16.63 16.47 -17.53
CA LYS A 261 -17.66 15.83 -16.70
C LYS A 261 -18.21 14.59 -17.40
N PRO A 262 -17.59 13.42 -17.20
CA PRO A 262 -18.01 12.22 -17.91
C PRO A 262 -19.40 11.75 -17.53
N SER A 263 -20.16 11.35 -18.55
CA SER A 263 -21.50 10.77 -18.37
C SER A 263 -21.40 9.34 -17.83
N ARG A 264 -22.19 9.03 -16.81
CA ARG A 264 -22.33 7.65 -16.27
C ARG A 264 -23.51 6.88 -16.86
N ASN A 265 -24.34 7.56 -17.66
CA ASN A 265 -25.67 7.06 -18.01
C ASN A 265 -25.62 5.77 -18.84
N GLU A 266 -24.73 5.71 -19.83
CA GLU A 266 -24.61 4.53 -20.70
C GLU A 266 -24.02 3.32 -19.96
N LEU A 267 -22.98 3.53 -19.16
CA LEU A 267 -22.43 2.49 -18.27
C LEU A 267 -23.50 1.97 -17.29
N GLU A 268 -24.26 2.84 -16.63
CA GLU A 268 -25.36 2.43 -15.75
C GLU A 268 -26.45 1.64 -16.49
N LYS A 269 -26.82 2.10 -17.69
CA LYS A 269 -27.79 1.43 -18.56
C LYS A 269 -27.31 0.02 -18.91
N TRP A 270 -26.03 -0.17 -19.24
CA TRP A 270 -25.46 -1.48 -19.55
C TRP A 270 -25.39 -2.42 -18.34
N VAL A 271 -25.11 -1.89 -17.15
CA VAL A 271 -25.09 -2.68 -15.89
C VAL A 271 -26.46 -3.26 -15.55
N ARG A 272 -27.55 -2.57 -15.93
CA ARG A 272 -28.94 -3.00 -15.71
C ARG A 272 -29.46 -4.04 -16.72
N ARG A 273 -28.69 -4.35 -17.78
CA ARG A 273 -29.07 -5.35 -18.78
C ARG A 273 -28.83 -6.78 -18.24
N PRO A 274 -29.45 -7.81 -18.87
CA PRO A 274 -29.15 -9.20 -18.57
C PRO A 274 -27.66 -9.54 -18.70
N GLU A 275 -27.25 -10.66 -18.10
CA GLU A 275 -25.85 -11.11 -18.07
C GLU A 275 -25.32 -11.37 -19.49
N GLN A 276 -24.27 -10.63 -19.84
CA GLN A 276 -23.58 -10.65 -21.14
C GLN A 276 -22.21 -9.97 -20.98
N PRO A 277 -21.21 -10.23 -21.85
CA PRO A 277 -19.85 -9.72 -21.67
C PRO A 277 -19.79 -8.20 -21.47
N ARG A 278 -20.60 -7.44 -22.22
CA ARG A 278 -20.74 -5.99 -22.04
C ARG A 278 -21.09 -5.56 -20.62
N ARG A 279 -21.98 -6.28 -19.92
CA ARG A 279 -22.39 -5.93 -18.55
C ARG A 279 -21.21 -5.99 -17.60
N THR A 280 -20.37 -7.02 -17.75
CA THR A 280 -19.18 -7.23 -16.93
C THR A 280 -18.16 -6.13 -17.13
N PHE A 281 -17.85 -5.77 -18.39
CA PHE A 281 -16.99 -4.62 -18.66
C PHE A 281 -17.62 -3.30 -18.20
N ALA A 282 -18.92 -3.09 -18.39
CA ALA A 282 -19.60 -1.89 -17.91
C ALA A 282 -19.49 -1.74 -16.39
N ARG A 283 -19.60 -2.83 -15.60
CA ARG A 283 -19.36 -2.81 -14.15
C ARG A 283 -17.95 -2.36 -13.82
N TRP A 284 -16.93 -2.91 -14.48
CA TRP A 284 -15.53 -2.53 -14.28
C TRP A 284 -15.30 -1.04 -14.52
N TYR A 285 -15.69 -0.55 -15.70
CA TYR A 285 -15.42 0.82 -16.10
C TYR A 285 -16.28 1.84 -15.35
N LEU A 286 -17.50 1.45 -14.93
CA LEU A 286 -18.28 2.25 -13.99
C LEU A 286 -17.60 2.31 -12.61
N ALA A 287 -17.03 1.21 -12.12
CA ALA A 287 -16.29 1.21 -10.86
C ALA A 287 -15.09 2.17 -10.91
N ARG A 288 -14.34 2.20 -12.02
CA ARG A 288 -13.28 3.20 -12.24
C ARG A 288 -13.80 4.64 -12.20
N LEU A 289 -14.93 4.91 -12.85
CA LEU A 289 -15.55 6.24 -12.86
C LEU A 289 -16.02 6.65 -11.46
N GLU A 290 -16.57 5.72 -10.69
CA GLU A 290 -17.01 5.94 -9.30
C GLU A 290 -15.82 6.20 -8.36
N ILE A 291 -14.69 5.50 -8.53
CA ILE A 291 -13.44 5.80 -7.80
C ILE A 291 -12.97 7.22 -8.09
N ARG A 292 -12.93 7.62 -9.38
CA ARG A 292 -12.54 8.98 -9.79
C ARG A 292 -13.46 10.05 -9.18
N ALA A 293 -14.74 9.73 -8.99
CA ALA A 293 -15.71 10.59 -8.33
C ALA A 293 -15.67 10.54 -6.79
N GLY A 294 -14.75 9.77 -6.18
CA GLY A 294 -14.64 9.59 -4.72
C GLY A 294 -15.71 8.69 -4.10
N ARG A 295 -16.55 8.03 -4.90
CA ARG A 295 -17.68 7.20 -4.44
C ARG A 295 -17.25 5.74 -4.23
N LYS A 296 -16.36 5.55 -3.25
CA LYS A 296 -15.68 4.27 -2.96
C LYS A 296 -16.63 3.09 -2.72
N GLU A 297 -17.70 3.27 -1.94
CA GLU A 297 -18.64 2.17 -1.64
C GLU A 297 -19.39 1.69 -2.89
N ARG A 298 -19.77 2.62 -3.78
CA ARG A 298 -20.41 2.25 -5.04
C ARG A 298 -19.45 1.50 -5.96
N ALA A 299 -18.19 1.93 -6.02
CA ALA A 299 -17.16 1.23 -6.77
C ALA A 299 -16.93 -0.19 -6.25
N ARG A 300 -16.83 -0.37 -4.92
CA ARG A 300 -16.70 -1.68 -4.28
C ARG A 300 -17.86 -2.61 -4.62
N GLN A 301 -19.10 -2.09 -4.58
CA GLN A 301 -20.28 -2.86 -4.97
C GLN A 301 -20.18 -3.33 -6.43
N LEU A 302 -19.82 -2.43 -7.35
CA LEU A 302 -19.69 -2.77 -8.78
C LEU A 302 -18.60 -3.81 -9.05
N PHE A 303 -17.47 -3.72 -8.34
CA PHE A 303 -16.41 -4.72 -8.43
C PHE A 303 -16.81 -6.07 -7.83
N THR A 304 -17.55 -6.06 -6.71
CA THR A 304 -18.08 -7.29 -6.09
C THR A 304 -19.05 -7.98 -7.04
N ASP A 305 -19.97 -7.23 -7.64
CA ASP A 305 -20.90 -7.73 -8.66
C ASP A 305 -20.17 -8.27 -9.90
N LEU A 306 -19.02 -7.67 -10.27
CA LEU A 306 -18.17 -8.15 -11.36
C LEU A 306 -17.51 -9.48 -11.00
N ARG A 307 -16.95 -9.61 -9.79
CA ARG A 307 -16.30 -10.84 -9.32
C ARG A 307 -17.25 -12.05 -9.35
N GLN A 308 -18.53 -11.81 -9.04
CA GLN A 308 -19.59 -12.83 -9.01
C GLN A 308 -20.17 -13.19 -10.38
N THR A 309 -19.71 -12.58 -11.49
CA THR A 309 -20.24 -12.88 -12.83
C THR A 309 -19.99 -14.34 -13.24
N GLU A 310 -20.93 -14.91 -13.99
CA GLU A 310 -20.81 -16.22 -14.63
C GLU A 310 -19.86 -16.21 -15.83
N ILE A 311 -19.61 -15.02 -16.40
CA ILE A 311 -18.74 -14.85 -17.57
C ILE A 311 -17.28 -14.93 -17.14
N LYS A 312 -16.62 -16.06 -17.42
CA LYS A 312 -15.20 -16.25 -17.12
C LYS A 312 -14.38 -16.05 -18.40
N SER A 313 -13.52 -15.04 -18.41
CA SER A 313 -12.56 -14.81 -19.51
C SER A 313 -11.24 -14.24 -18.97
N PRO A 314 -10.11 -14.50 -19.64
CA PRO A 314 -8.82 -13.92 -19.26
C PRO A 314 -8.84 -12.38 -19.22
N ALA A 315 -9.67 -11.74 -20.07
CA ALA A 315 -9.81 -10.29 -20.11
C ALA A 315 -10.36 -9.67 -18.81
N ILE A 316 -11.09 -10.46 -17.99
CA ILE A 316 -11.64 -10.00 -16.70
C ILE A 316 -10.58 -10.04 -15.59
N ALA A 317 -9.49 -10.79 -15.75
CA ALA A 317 -8.43 -10.87 -14.74
C ALA A 317 -7.81 -9.49 -14.44
N ALA A 318 -7.71 -8.60 -15.43
CA ALA A 318 -7.25 -7.23 -15.23
C ALA A 318 -8.21 -6.40 -14.35
N ALA A 319 -9.51 -6.65 -14.45
CA ALA A 319 -10.52 -6.01 -13.59
C ALA A 319 -10.40 -6.47 -12.14
N LEU A 320 -10.20 -7.78 -11.93
CA LEU A 320 -9.97 -8.33 -10.59
C LEU A 320 -8.64 -7.86 -9.99
N PHE A 321 -7.58 -7.77 -10.79
CA PHE A 321 -6.32 -7.17 -10.35
C PHE A 321 -6.51 -5.73 -9.85
N GLU A 322 -7.28 -4.91 -10.57
CA GLU A 322 -7.59 -3.54 -10.13
C GLU A 322 -8.46 -3.50 -8.88
N PHE A 323 -9.43 -4.40 -8.76
CA PHE A 323 -10.24 -4.52 -7.56
C PHE A 323 -9.39 -4.88 -6.34
N ALA A 324 -8.49 -5.85 -6.48
CA ALA A 324 -7.57 -6.22 -5.41
C ALA A 324 -6.63 -5.07 -5.02
N LYS A 325 -6.16 -4.28 -5.99
CA LYS A 325 -5.37 -3.07 -5.72
C LYS A 325 -6.19 -2.07 -4.89
N PHE A 326 -7.44 -1.82 -5.28
CA PHE A 326 -8.36 -0.96 -4.54
C PHE A 326 -8.58 -1.45 -3.10
N GLU A 327 -8.80 -2.75 -2.89
CA GLU A 327 -8.97 -3.31 -1.53
C GLU A 327 -7.66 -3.27 -0.73
N THR A 328 -6.50 -3.40 -1.36
CA THR A 328 -5.19 -3.24 -0.71
C THR A 328 -4.99 -1.80 -0.22
N ASP A 329 -5.33 -0.81 -1.05
CA ASP A 329 -5.26 0.62 -0.70
C ASP A 329 -6.21 0.95 0.48
N GLU A 330 -7.36 0.26 0.56
CA GLU A 330 -8.32 0.35 1.66
C GLU A 330 -7.96 -0.52 2.89
N ARG A 331 -6.76 -1.12 2.90
CA ARG A 331 -6.24 -2.00 3.96
C ARG A 331 -7.06 -3.27 4.23
N ARG A 332 -7.83 -3.74 3.24
CA ARG A 332 -8.60 -5.00 3.28
C ARG A 332 -7.81 -6.13 2.62
N PHE A 333 -6.71 -6.51 3.26
CA PHE A 333 -5.69 -7.38 2.67
C PHE A 333 -6.18 -8.80 2.36
N ASP A 334 -6.94 -9.43 3.26
CA ASP A 334 -7.44 -10.80 3.03
C ASP A 334 -8.41 -10.87 1.84
N GLU A 335 -9.26 -9.86 1.69
CA GLU A 335 -10.17 -9.72 0.55
C GLU A 335 -9.37 -9.53 -0.76
N ALA A 336 -8.35 -8.66 -0.74
CA ALA A 336 -7.47 -8.46 -1.89
C ALA A 336 -6.77 -9.75 -2.32
N ILE A 337 -6.28 -10.56 -1.37
CA ILE A 337 -5.67 -11.87 -1.65
C ILE A 337 -6.67 -12.81 -2.32
N ALA A 338 -7.88 -12.93 -1.78
CA ALA A 338 -8.92 -13.78 -2.35
C ALA A 338 -9.33 -13.36 -3.77
N ILE A 339 -9.40 -12.06 -4.04
CA ILE A 339 -9.67 -11.52 -5.40
C ILE A 339 -8.53 -11.87 -6.37
N LEU A 340 -7.27 -11.82 -5.92
CA LEU A 340 -6.11 -12.17 -6.74
C LEU A 340 -6.05 -13.66 -7.06
N ASP A 341 -6.44 -14.52 -6.12
CA ASP A 341 -6.60 -15.95 -6.38
C ASP A 341 -7.65 -16.23 -7.46
N ASP A 342 -8.80 -15.55 -7.40
CA ASP A 342 -9.82 -15.64 -8.45
C ASP A 342 -9.29 -15.13 -9.80
N ALA A 343 -8.47 -14.07 -9.80
CA ALA A 343 -7.85 -13.55 -11.02
C ALA A 343 -6.90 -14.57 -11.67
N ARG A 344 -6.15 -15.36 -10.88
CA ARG A 344 -5.29 -16.44 -11.39
C ARG A 344 -6.09 -17.55 -12.08
N LEU A 345 -7.25 -17.90 -11.53
CA LEU A 345 -8.12 -18.94 -12.10
C LEU A 345 -8.62 -18.60 -13.52
N LEU A 346 -8.66 -17.32 -13.87
CA LEU A 346 -9.01 -16.84 -15.21
C LEU A 346 -7.89 -17.04 -16.26
N ARG A 347 -6.73 -17.58 -15.88
CA ARG A 347 -5.57 -17.82 -16.74
C ARG A 347 -5.14 -16.56 -17.52
N PRO A 348 -4.77 -15.47 -16.82
CA PRO A 348 -4.27 -14.25 -17.46
C PRO A 348 -2.98 -14.51 -18.24
N ASP A 349 -2.62 -13.58 -19.11
CA ASP A 349 -1.33 -13.63 -19.80
C ASP A 349 -0.15 -13.57 -18.79
N PRO A 350 1.05 -14.06 -19.16
CA PRO A 350 2.19 -14.14 -18.23
C PRO A 350 2.61 -12.79 -17.60
N ALA A 351 2.44 -11.68 -18.33
CA ALA A 351 2.83 -10.36 -17.82
C ALA A 351 1.87 -9.90 -16.73
N LEU A 352 0.55 -10.07 -16.93
CA LEU A 352 -0.44 -9.79 -15.90
C LEU A 352 -0.35 -10.77 -14.73
N LEU A 353 -0.10 -12.06 -14.98
CA LEU A 353 0.09 -13.06 -13.92
C LEU A 353 1.23 -12.68 -12.97
N THR A 354 2.35 -12.19 -13.51
CA THR A 354 3.48 -11.75 -12.68
C THR A 354 3.12 -10.56 -11.80
N ARG A 355 2.29 -9.63 -12.30
CA ARG A 355 1.80 -8.50 -11.51
C ARG A 355 0.82 -8.94 -10.42
N ILE A 356 -0.06 -9.90 -10.72
CA ILE A 356 -0.98 -10.51 -9.76
C ILE A 356 -0.19 -11.19 -8.64
N ASP A 357 0.83 -11.99 -8.98
CA ASP A 357 1.69 -12.66 -8.00
C ASP A 357 2.41 -11.68 -7.09
N PHE A 358 2.97 -10.61 -7.65
CA PHE A 358 3.65 -9.58 -6.87
C PHE A 358 2.71 -8.84 -5.91
N LEU A 359 1.53 -8.41 -6.39
CA LEU A 359 0.55 -7.73 -5.54
C LEU A 359 0.00 -8.66 -4.45
N SER A 360 -0.17 -9.95 -4.76
CA SER A 360 -0.62 -10.96 -3.79
C SER A 360 0.41 -11.14 -2.67
N ALA A 361 1.70 -11.24 -3.01
CA ALA A 361 2.77 -11.31 -2.01
C ALA A 361 2.86 -10.03 -1.17
N GLN A 362 2.65 -8.86 -1.79
CA GLN A 362 2.60 -7.59 -1.08
C GLN A 362 1.42 -7.50 -0.11
N ALA A 363 0.21 -7.91 -0.53
CA ALA A 363 -0.97 -7.94 0.31
C ALA A 363 -0.78 -8.91 1.50
N GLN A 364 -0.18 -10.08 1.27
CA GLN A 364 0.18 -11.04 2.33
C GLN A 364 1.17 -10.43 3.33
N TYR A 365 2.19 -9.70 2.84
CA TYR A 365 3.16 -9.03 3.70
C TYR A 365 2.48 -7.97 4.59
N LEU A 366 1.61 -7.14 4.00
CA LEU A 366 0.84 -6.13 4.73
C LEU A 366 -0.15 -6.74 5.74
N ALA A 367 -0.70 -7.92 5.42
CA ALA A 367 -1.49 -8.75 6.34
C ALA A 367 -0.66 -9.42 7.45
N ARG A 368 0.65 -9.14 7.55
CA ARG A 368 1.62 -9.76 8.48
C ARG A 368 1.80 -11.26 8.29
N GLN A 369 1.41 -11.80 7.13
CA GLN A 369 1.66 -13.19 6.76
C GLN A 369 3.07 -13.32 6.15
N PHE A 370 4.10 -12.98 6.94
CA PHE A 370 5.46 -12.81 6.44
C PHE A 370 6.04 -14.09 5.83
N GLY A 371 5.76 -15.26 6.41
CA GLY A 371 6.28 -16.53 5.90
C GLY A 371 5.77 -16.87 4.48
N THR A 372 4.47 -16.72 4.23
CA THR A 372 3.88 -16.98 2.92
C THR A 372 4.29 -15.91 1.90
N ALA A 373 4.26 -14.64 2.31
CA ALA A 373 4.65 -13.51 1.47
C ALA A 373 6.11 -13.64 0.99
N THR A 374 7.04 -13.94 1.90
CA THR A 374 8.45 -14.09 1.57
C THR A 374 8.71 -15.24 0.62
N ALA A 375 8.09 -16.41 0.85
CA ALA A 375 8.21 -17.53 -0.07
C ALA A 375 7.68 -17.19 -1.48
N ALA A 376 6.59 -16.44 -1.57
CA ALA A 376 6.06 -15.97 -2.84
C ALA A 376 7.02 -14.98 -3.53
N PHE A 377 7.62 -14.04 -2.79
CA PHE A 377 8.62 -13.13 -3.34
C PHE A 377 9.89 -13.86 -3.83
N GLU A 378 10.38 -14.88 -3.11
CA GLU A 378 11.51 -15.72 -3.59
C GLU A 378 11.17 -16.42 -4.92
N GLN A 379 9.95 -16.92 -5.07
CA GLN A 379 9.51 -17.54 -6.33
C GLN A 379 9.47 -16.54 -7.49
N ILE A 380 9.02 -15.31 -7.24
CA ILE A 380 9.01 -14.25 -8.26
C ILE A 380 10.44 -13.85 -8.64
N ALA A 381 11.34 -13.77 -7.66
CA ALA A 381 12.75 -13.45 -7.84
C ALA A 381 13.53 -14.44 -8.72
N GLN A 382 13.07 -15.69 -8.81
CA GLN A 382 13.68 -16.73 -9.65
C GLN A 382 13.26 -16.64 -11.13
N ARG A 383 12.20 -15.88 -11.43
CA ARG A 383 11.71 -15.72 -12.80
C ARG A 383 12.50 -14.62 -13.51
N ASP A 384 12.73 -14.78 -14.81
CA ASP A 384 13.26 -13.70 -15.64
C ASP A 384 12.19 -12.63 -15.83
N SER A 385 12.23 -11.61 -14.98
CA SER A 385 11.17 -10.61 -14.85
C SER A 385 11.72 -9.26 -14.38
N PRO A 386 11.15 -8.12 -14.84
CA PRO A 386 11.47 -6.80 -14.30
C PRO A 386 11.27 -6.68 -12.79
N TRP A 387 10.47 -7.57 -12.19
CA TRP A 387 10.13 -7.56 -10.77
C TRP A 387 11.12 -8.35 -9.91
N ALA A 388 12.08 -9.06 -10.50
CA ALA A 388 12.95 -9.98 -9.76
C ALA A 388 13.73 -9.29 -8.62
N LYS A 389 14.31 -8.11 -8.89
CA LYS A 389 15.06 -7.33 -7.88
C LYS A 389 14.16 -6.80 -6.77
N ALA A 390 13.00 -6.25 -7.12
CA ALA A 390 12.02 -5.76 -6.15
C ALA A 390 11.48 -6.92 -5.28
N ALA A 391 11.28 -8.09 -5.87
CA ALA A 391 10.89 -9.30 -5.16
C ALA A 391 12.00 -9.78 -4.22
N LEU A 392 13.28 -9.79 -4.62
CA LEU A 392 14.40 -10.12 -3.73
C LEU A 392 14.51 -9.15 -2.55
N PHE A 393 14.33 -7.85 -2.78
CA PHE A 393 14.30 -6.86 -1.71
C PHE A 393 13.17 -7.16 -0.72
N ASN A 394 11.96 -7.41 -1.21
CA ASN A 394 10.81 -7.72 -0.35
C ASN A 394 10.95 -9.08 0.38
N ALA A 395 11.53 -10.08 -0.28
CA ALA A 395 11.85 -11.37 0.33
C ALA A 395 12.84 -11.20 1.48
N SER A 396 13.93 -10.46 1.25
CA SER A 396 14.93 -10.10 2.26
C SER A 396 14.29 -9.42 3.47
N SER A 397 13.49 -8.37 3.23
CA SER A 397 12.75 -7.67 4.27
C SER A 397 11.83 -8.59 5.06
N GLY A 398 11.13 -9.51 4.39
CA GLY A 398 10.26 -10.47 5.06
C GLY A 398 11.01 -11.53 5.86
N TRP A 399 12.20 -11.97 5.44
CA TRP A 399 13.05 -12.84 6.25
C TRP A 399 13.52 -12.18 7.54
N LEU A 400 13.78 -10.87 7.53
CA LEU A 400 14.02 -10.12 8.76
C LEU A 400 12.80 -10.19 9.68
N GLN A 401 11.59 -9.93 9.16
CA GLN A 401 10.33 -10.00 9.93
C GLN A 401 10.11 -11.39 10.56
N VAL A 402 10.34 -12.46 9.79
CA VAL A 402 10.28 -13.86 10.27
C VAL A 402 11.38 -14.17 11.29
N GLY A 403 12.50 -13.44 11.27
CA GLY A 403 13.67 -13.69 12.13
C GLY A 403 14.65 -14.72 11.56
N ASN A 404 14.53 -15.09 10.28
CA ASN A 404 15.46 -16.00 9.62
C ASN A 404 16.64 -15.21 9.01
N HIS A 405 17.61 -14.89 9.87
CA HIS A 405 18.77 -14.08 9.48
C HIS A 405 19.64 -14.74 8.39
N ALA A 406 19.75 -16.06 8.39
CA ALA A 406 20.54 -16.79 7.38
C ALA A 406 19.97 -16.62 5.97
N ARG A 407 18.64 -16.73 5.83
CA ARG A 407 17.94 -16.49 4.56
C ARG A 407 18.01 -15.03 4.12
N PHE A 408 17.84 -14.10 5.05
CA PHE A 408 18.04 -12.66 4.77
C PHE A 408 19.42 -12.39 4.14
N ILE A 409 20.50 -12.94 4.72
CA ILE A 409 21.86 -12.74 4.18
C ILE A 409 22.01 -13.37 2.79
N ALA A 410 21.39 -14.53 2.54
CA ALA A 410 21.41 -15.16 1.22
C ALA A 410 20.75 -14.28 0.16
N ASP A 411 19.53 -13.79 0.42
CA ASP A 411 18.77 -12.96 -0.51
C ASP A 411 19.41 -11.58 -0.70
N TYR A 412 19.96 -10.98 0.36
CA TYR A 412 20.72 -9.73 0.28
C TYR A 412 21.93 -9.87 -0.66
N ASN A 413 22.71 -10.93 -0.50
CA ASN A 413 23.88 -11.18 -1.35
C ASN A 413 23.47 -11.49 -2.80
N GLN A 414 22.32 -12.14 -2.99
CA GLN A 414 21.77 -12.36 -4.33
C GLN A 414 21.33 -11.05 -5.00
N LEU A 415 20.65 -10.17 -4.26
CA LEU A 415 20.26 -8.85 -4.75
C LEU A 415 21.49 -8.04 -5.18
N GLU A 416 22.57 -8.08 -4.40
CA GLU A 416 23.84 -7.45 -4.76
C GLU A 416 24.44 -8.02 -6.06
N LYS A 417 24.50 -9.35 -6.19
CA LYS A 417 25.00 -10.01 -7.42
C LYS A 417 24.18 -9.69 -8.65
N GLN A 418 22.87 -9.48 -8.51
CA GLN A 418 21.97 -9.10 -9.59
C GLN A 418 22.03 -7.59 -9.92
N GLY A 419 22.92 -6.83 -9.28
CA GLY A 419 23.03 -5.38 -9.48
C GLY A 419 21.81 -4.64 -8.92
N GLY A 420 21.37 -4.99 -7.72
CA GLY A 420 20.45 -4.19 -6.92
C GLY A 420 21.06 -2.82 -6.62
N ASP A 421 20.23 -1.79 -6.63
CA ASP A 421 20.70 -0.42 -6.40
C ASP A 421 21.24 -0.23 -4.98
N GLU A 422 22.10 0.78 -4.81
CA GLU A 422 22.74 1.08 -3.53
C GLU A 422 21.73 1.44 -2.44
N GLN A 423 20.64 2.13 -2.78
CA GLN A 423 19.62 2.54 -1.82
C GLN A 423 18.90 1.33 -1.23
N SER A 424 18.42 0.40 -2.07
CA SER A 424 17.78 -0.84 -1.63
C SER A 424 18.69 -1.68 -0.72
N ARG A 425 19.98 -1.77 -1.05
CA ARG A 425 20.97 -2.48 -0.21
C ARG A 425 21.20 -1.77 1.12
N ALA A 426 21.33 -0.44 1.10
CA ALA A 426 21.49 0.37 2.30
C ALA A 426 20.29 0.22 3.23
N ASP A 427 19.07 0.32 2.70
CA ASP A 427 17.83 0.15 3.46
C ASP A 427 17.78 -1.22 4.15
N LEU A 428 18.03 -2.33 3.43
CA LEU A 428 18.04 -3.67 4.05
C LEU A 428 19.08 -3.83 5.17
N ARG A 429 20.26 -3.23 5.02
CA ARG A 429 21.32 -3.29 6.05
C ARG A 429 20.98 -2.47 7.29
N LEU A 430 20.34 -1.33 7.11
CA LEU A 430 19.86 -0.53 8.23
C LEU A 430 18.72 -1.26 8.95
N GLU A 431 17.73 -1.77 8.23
CA GLU A 431 16.60 -2.53 8.81
C GLU A 431 17.09 -3.78 9.56
N GLU A 432 18.12 -4.48 9.05
CA GLU A 432 18.77 -5.58 9.78
C GLU A 432 19.27 -5.11 11.16
N GLY A 433 20.01 -4.00 11.20
CA GLY A 433 20.59 -3.47 12.45
C GLY A 433 19.53 -2.95 13.42
N LEU A 434 18.56 -2.17 12.94
CA LEU A 434 17.47 -1.62 13.75
C LEU A 434 16.57 -2.71 14.31
N MET A 435 16.25 -3.74 13.52
CA MET A 435 15.45 -4.87 13.99
C MET A 435 16.19 -5.71 15.04
N GLN A 436 17.49 -5.93 14.86
CA GLN A 436 18.33 -6.55 15.88
C GLN A 436 18.34 -5.71 17.16
N ALA A 437 18.44 -4.38 17.06
CA ALA A 437 18.42 -3.48 18.21
C ALA A 437 17.09 -3.56 18.97
N ALA A 438 15.96 -3.53 18.26
CA ALA A 438 14.62 -3.68 18.83
C ALA A 438 14.41 -5.02 19.56
N LYS A 439 15.11 -6.08 19.13
CA LYS A 439 15.11 -7.41 19.77
C LYS A 439 16.20 -7.57 20.84
N THR A 440 16.95 -6.52 21.15
CA THR A 440 18.11 -6.56 22.07
C THR A 440 19.17 -7.61 21.68
N ASP A 441 19.33 -7.87 20.39
CA ASP A 441 20.34 -8.80 19.87
C ASP A 441 21.74 -8.19 20.04
N LYS A 442 22.68 -8.98 20.57
CA LYS A 442 24.09 -8.58 20.77
C LYS A 442 24.78 -8.20 19.46
N LYS A 443 24.27 -8.65 18.31
CA LYS A 443 24.80 -8.31 16.98
C LYS A 443 24.39 -6.93 16.48
N ALA A 444 23.38 -6.29 17.10
CA ALA A 444 22.79 -5.04 16.63
C ALA A 444 23.83 -3.95 16.41
N ALA A 445 24.70 -3.71 17.41
CA ALA A 445 25.74 -2.69 17.32
C ALA A 445 26.68 -2.93 16.13
N ALA A 446 27.13 -4.18 15.93
CA ALA A 446 28.00 -4.53 14.81
C ALA A 446 27.31 -4.34 13.45
N SER A 447 26.01 -4.64 13.35
CA SER A 447 25.23 -4.45 12.12
C SER A 447 25.02 -2.97 11.79
N LEU A 448 24.70 -2.14 12.79
CA LEU A 448 24.54 -0.69 12.62
C LEU A 448 25.88 -0.02 12.26
N GLN A 449 26.98 -0.39 12.93
CA GLN A 449 28.33 0.07 12.59
C GLN A 449 28.74 -0.33 11.18
N ARG A 450 28.38 -1.55 10.75
CA ARG A 450 28.60 -2.00 9.37
C ARG A 450 27.84 -1.13 8.37
N PHE A 451 26.57 -0.81 8.63
CA PHE A 451 25.79 0.08 7.76
C PHE A 451 26.43 1.46 7.64
N ILE A 452 26.86 2.07 8.75
CA ILE A 452 27.54 3.38 8.75
C ILE A 452 28.83 3.33 7.92
N ARG A 453 29.62 2.27 8.06
CA ARG A 453 30.88 2.09 7.32
C ARG A 453 30.65 1.86 5.83
N ASP A 454 29.68 1.02 5.48
CA ASP A 454 29.44 0.59 4.10
C ASP A 454 28.65 1.66 3.30
N PHE A 455 27.83 2.49 3.96
CA PHE A 455 27.00 3.52 3.34
C PHE A 455 27.11 4.90 4.04
N PRO A 456 28.32 5.48 4.18
CA PRO A 456 28.56 6.67 5.01
C PRO A 456 27.89 7.95 4.51
N LYS A 457 27.44 7.97 3.25
CA LYS A 457 26.74 9.12 2.63
C LYS A 457 25.22 8.95 2.62
N ASN A 458 24.69 7.82 3.10
CA ASN A 458 23.25 7.59 3.12
C ASN A 458 22.58 8.54 4.13
N PRO A 459 21.46 9.21 3.79
CA PRO A 459 20.78 10.12 4.71
C PRO A 459 20.36 9.45 6.04
N ARG A 460 20.10 8.14 6.02
CA ARG A 460 19.68 7.36 7.19
C ARG A 460 20.84 6.91 8.10
N VAL A 461 22.08 7.35 7.85
CA VAL A 461 23.22 7.14 8.78
C VAL A 461 22.89 7.68 10.18
N SER A 462 22.16 8.81 10.24
CA SER A 462 21.65 9.37 11.49
C SER A 462 20.79 8.40 12.31
N GLU A 463 19.94 7.60 11.66
CA GLU A 463 19.09 6.60 12.32
C GLU A 463 19.94 5.49 12.96
N ALA A 464 21.03 5.07 12.30
CA ALA A 464 21.93 4.07 12.85
C ALA A 464 22.68 4.58 14.08
N TRP A 465 23.13 5.83 14.06
CA TRP A 465 23.74 6.48 15.23
C TRP A 465 22.78 6.60 16.39
N VAL A 466 21.52 7.00 16.15
CA VAL A 466 20.49 7.02 17.19
C VAL A 466 20.24 5.61 17.76
N GLY A 467 20.22 4.58 16.91
CA GLY A 467 20.12 3.19 17.34
C GLY A 467 21.29 2.74 18.22
N LEU A 468 22.52 3.14 17.88
CA LEU A 468 23.72 2.87 18.70
C LEU A 468 23.65 3.59 20.05
N ALA A 469 23.26 4.86 20.05
CA ALA A 469 23.06 5.63 21.28
C ALA A 469 22.02 4.97 22.20
N GLU A 470 20.93 4.46 21.63
CA GLU A 470 19.88 3.78 22.38
C GLU A 470 20.38 2.45 22.98
N LEU A 471 21.19 1.69 22.24
CA LEU A 471 21.83 0.47 22.74
C LEU A 471 22.84 0.77 23.86
N ALA A 472 23.61 1.85 23.75
CA ALA A 472 24.55 2.30 24.77
C ALA A 472 23.82 2.75 26.05
N PHE A 473 22.74 3.53 25.90
CA PHE A 473 21.91 3.99 27.01
C PHE A 473 21.26 2.84 27.79
N HIS A 474 20.72 1.84 27.10
CA HIS A 474 20.06 0.69 27.73
C HIS A 474 21.02 -0.44 28.16
N SER A 475 22.33 -0.25 28.02
CA SER A 475 23.30 -1.24 28.48
C SER A 475 23.38 -1.32 30.02
N SER A 476 23.94 -2.40 30.54
CA SER A 476 24.10 -2.61 31.98
C SER A 476 25.59 -2.81 32.34
N PRO A 477 26.25 -1.84 33.01
CA PRO A 477 25.74 -0.50 33.36
C PRO A 477 25.57 0.41 32.12
N PRO A 478 24.71 1.46 32.19
CA PRO A 478 24.52 2.40 31.08
C PRO A 478 25.81 3.11 30.67
N ARG A 479 26.09 3.15 29.36
CA ARG A 479 27.26 3.83 28.78
C ARG A 479 26.86 5.20 28.28
N LEU A 480 26.67 6.13 29.22
CA LEU A 480 26.11 7.47 28.95
C LEU A 480 27.00 8.33 28.04
N ASP A 481 28.32 8.25 28.18
CA ASP A 481 29.23 9.06 27.35
C ASP A 481 29.25 8.61 25.89
N GLU A 482 29.22 7.29 25.65
CA GLU A 482 29.08 6.71 24.31
C GLU A 482 27.74 7.12 23.70
N ALA A 483 26.64 7.02 24.46
CA ALA A 483 25.32 7.46 24.00
C ALA A 483 25.29 8.94 23.60
N ARG A 484 25.98 9.82 24.32
CA ARG A 484 26.10 11.25 23.94
C ARG A 484 26.87 11.44 22.64
N GLN A 485 28.02 10.76 22.49
CA GLN A 485 28.85 10.86 21.29
C GLN A 485 28.10 10.36 20.06
N ASP A 486 27.39 9.24 20.17
CA ASP A 486 26.57 8.70 19.09
C ASP A 486 25.44 9.67 18.70
N LEU A 487 24.79 10.32 19.68
CA LEU A 487 23.79 11.35 19.40
C LEU A 487 24.39 12.60 18.72
N ASP A 488 25.63 12.97 19.04
CA ASP A 488 26.32 14.07 18.35
C ASP A 488 26.64 13.70 16.89
N HIS A 489 27.12 12.47 16.65
CA HIS A 489 27.31 11.96 15.29
C HIS A 489 26.01 11.90 14.48
N ALA A 490 24.89 11.56 15.12
CA ALA A 490 23.58 11.60 14.46
C ALA A 490 23.25 13.02 13.95
N ILE A 491 23.52 14.06 14.74
CA ILE A 491 23.29 15.46 14.37
C ILE A 491 24.25 15.92 13.26
N GLU A 492 25.54 15.56 13.36
CA GLU A 492 26.55 15.90 12.36
C GLU A 492 26.27 15.28 10.98
N SER A 493 25.59 14.12 10.97
CA SER A 493 25.26 13.37 9.75
C SER A 493 24.06 13.89 8.96
N ARG A 494 23.57 15.12 9.24
CA ARG A 494 22.37 15.74 8.62
C ARG A 494 21.13 14.85 8.82
N PRO A 495 20.57 14.84 10.03
CA PRO A 495 19.60 13.82 10.43
C PRO A 495 18.32 13.84 9.60
N THR A 496 17.75 12.66 9.39
CA THR A 496 16.35 12.55 8.94
C THR A 496 15.42 13.14 9.99
N ALA A 497 14.21 13.54 9.61
CA ALA A 497 13.24 14.12 10.55
C ALA A 497 12.95 13.16 11.73
N ALA A 498 12.82 11.86 11.44
CA ALA A 498 12.61 10.83 12.45
C ALA A 498 13.83 10.65 13.36
N ALA A 499 15.05 10.63 12.80
CA ALA A 499 16.27 10.55 13.60
C ALA A 499 16.46 11.77 14.49
N ALA A 500 16.19 12.99 13.99
CA ALA A 500 16.29 14.21 14.77
C ALA A 500 15.35 14.20 15.98
N GLU A 501 14.07 13.88 15.75
CA GLU A 501 13.06 13.78 16.81
C GLU A 501 13.45 12.74 17.86
N ARG A 502 13.87 11.54 17.42
CA ARG A 502 14.28 10.46 18.33
C ARG A 502 15.57 10.80 19.08
N ALA A 503 16.52 11.48 18.44
CA ALA A 503 17.77 11.93 19.05
C ALA A 503 17.51 12.97 20.14
N ASP A 504 16.67 13.96 19.86
CA ASP A 504 16.27 15.00 20.84
C ASP A 504 15.59 14.37 22.05
N TYR A 505 14.69 13.40 21.80
CA TYR A 505 14.03 12.66 22.86
C TYR A 505 15.04 11.89 23.71
N LEU A 506 15.91 11.08 23.08
CA LEU A 506 16.88 10.26 23.81
C LEU A 506 17.88 11.10 24.61
N ARG A 507 18.27 12.27 24.08
CA ARG A 507 19.17 13.21 24.76
C ARG A 507 18.66 13.63 26.14
N ILE A 508 17.34 13.84 26.29
CA ILE A 508 16.73 14.23 27.57
C ILE A 508 17.03 13.16 28.64
N TRP A 509 16.80 11.89 28.30
CA TRP A 509 16.96 10.78 29.24
C TRP A 509 18.42 10.44 29.53
N VAL A 510 19.30 10.53 28.53
CA VAL A 510 20.74 10.36 28.71
C VAL A 510 21.29 11.40 29.69
N GLU A 511 20.85 12.66 29.59
CA GLU A 511 21.30 13.73 30.47
C GLU A 511 20.67 13.66 31.88
N GLU A 512 19.40 13.24 31.98
CA GLU A 512 18.77 12.99 33.29
C GLU A 512 19.48 11.85 34.04
N ALA A 513 19.76 10.73 33.35
CA ALA A 513 20.42 9.57 33.95
C ALA A 513 21.85 9.87 34.45
N ALA A 514 22.50 10.88 33.88
CA ALA A 514 23.81 11.33 34.34
C ALA A 514 23.77 12.14 35.65
N GLY A 515 22.58 12.54 36.11
CA GLY A 515 22.36 13.03 37.49
C GLY A 515 22.97 14.39 37.85
N GLY A 516 23.31 15.25 36.88
CA GLY A 516 24.18 16.41 37.14
C GLY A 516 23.71 17.79 36.64
N ASN A 517 22.62 17.92 35.88
CA ASN A 517 22.25 19.22 35.28
C ASN A 517 20.76 19.34 34.92
N GLU A 518 19.87 19.45 35.92
CA GLU A 518 18.44 19.67 35.69
C GLU A 518 18.11 20.87 34.77
N PRO A 519 18.77 22.04 34.87
CA PRO A 519 18.54 23.15 33.93
C PRO A 519 18.74 22.76 32.46
N LYS A 520 19.75 21.93 32.17
CA LYS A 520 20.01 21.41 30.81
C LYS A 520 18.88 20.48 30.37
N VAL A 521 18.41 19.57 31.23
CA VAL A 521 17.30 18.65 30.91
C VAL A 521 16.01 19.43 30.62
N ILE A 522 15.72 20.49 31.39
CA ILE A 522 14.59 21.39 31.15
C ILE A 522 14.71 22.09 29.79
N ALA A 523 15.90 22.63 29.47
CA ALA A 523 16.13 23.30 28.19
C ALA A 523 15.95 22.33 26.99
N LEU A 524 16.43 21.10 27.10
CA LEU A 524 16.24 20.05 26.09
C LEU A 524 14.77 19.69 25.91
N GLY A 525 14.03 19.48 27.01
CA GLY A 525 12.60 19.18 26.98
C GLY A 525 11.78 20.28 26.31
N LYS A 526 12.06 21.56 26.64
CA LYS A 526 11.44 22.71 25.94
C LYS A 526 11.74 22.72 24.46
N GLY A 527 13.01 22.56 24.10
CA GLY A 527 13.43 22.55 22.70
C GLY A 527 12.79 21.43 21.90
N LEU A 528 12.53 20.27 22.51
CA LEU A 528 11.76 19.19 21.87
C LEU A 528 10.30 19.60 21.67
N LEU A 529 9.63 20.16 22.67
CA LEU A 529 8.22 20.55 22.56
C LEU A 529 8.01 21.71 21.58
N GLU A 530 8.98 22.63 21.47
CA GLU A 530 8.95 23.72 20.49
C GLU A 530 9.09 23.21 19.05
N ARG A 531 9.99 22.24 18.82
CA ARG A 531 10.27 21.69 17.47
C ARG A 531 9.34 20.55 17.07
N HIS A 532 8.88 19.77 18.04
CA HIS A 532 8.16 18.51 17.88
C HIS A 532 6.93 18.43 18.80
N GLY A 533 6.16 19.52 18.91
CA GLY A 533 5.02 19.61 19.84
C GLY A 533 3.88 18.59 19.60
N GLN A 534 3.80 18.01 18.40
CA GLN A 534 2.85 16.93 18.04
C GLN A 534 3.48 15.53 18.12
N SER A 535 4.71 15.41 18.61
CA SER A 535 5.40 14.14 18.77
C SER A 535 4.63 13.20 19.70
N GLN A 536 4.67 11.90 19.41
CA GLN A 536 4.22 10.86 20.34
C GLN A 536 4.96 10.90 21.69
N PHE A 537 6.18 11.47 21.72
CA PHE A 537 7.00 11.62 22.91
C PHE A 537 6.65 12.87 23.73
N ALA A 538 5.92 13.84 23.15
CA ALA A 538 5.66 15.13 23.78
C ALA A 538 5.00 14.98 25.16
N ARG A 539 4.08 14.02 25.31
CA ARG A 539 3.41 13.72 26.57
C ARG A 539 4.37 13.29 27.67
N GLU A 540 5.26 12.36 27.37
CA GLU A 540 6.26 11.85 28.32
C GLU A 540 7.27 12.94 28.70
N VAL A 541 7.68 13.76 27.73
CA VAL A 541 8.55 14.91 27.95
C VAL A 541 7.87 15.98 28.82
N ARG A 542 6.58 16.27 28.62
CA ARG A 542 5.81 17.19 29.48
C ARG A 542 5.73 16.68 30.92
N MET A 543 5.49 15.38 31.12
CA MET A 543 5.49 14.79 32.45
C MET A 543 6.85 14.99 33.13
N LYS A 544 7.94 14.77 32.39
CA LYS A 544 9.29 14.96 32.93
C LYS A 544 9.60 16.42 33.26
N LEU A 545 9.19 17.36 32.40
CA LEU A 545 9.31 18.80 32.68
C LEU A 545 8.51 19.19 33.92
N ALA A 546 7.28 18.71 34.04
CA ALA A 546 6.42 19.01 35.19
C ALA A 546 7.04 18.53 36.51
N GLU A 547 7.58 17.30 36.53
CA GLU A 547 8.33 16.74 37.66
C GLU A 547 9.55 17.60 38.03
N LEU A 548 10.37 17.99 37.03
CA LEU A 548 11.55 18.82 37.24
C LEU A 548 11.20 20.22 37.77
N TYR A 549 10.14 20.82 37.24
CA TYR A 549 9.64 22.10 37.73
C TYR A 549 9.13 22.01 39.16
N TYR A 550 8.39 20.97 39.47
CA TYR A 550 7.87 20.73 40.81
C TYR A 550 9.01 20.56 41.83
N ARG A 551 10.04 19.74 41.50
CA ARG A 551 11.25 19.58 42.33
C ARG A 551 11.97 20.89 42.60
N ARG A 552 11.98 21.79 41.61
CA ARG A 552 12.58 23.13 41.71
C ARG A 552 11.66 24.17 42.35
N GLN A 553 10.50 23.77 42.84
CA GLN A 553 9.46 24.66 43.41
C GLN A 553 8.94 25.71 42.41
N ASP A 554 9.13 25.49 41.11
CA ASP A 554 8.55 26.31 40.04
C ASP A 554 7.16 25.76 39.72
N PHE A 555 6.27 25.92 40.69
CA PHE A 555 4.95 25.32 40.66
C PHE A 555 4.06 25.85 39.53
N ALA A 556 4.26 27.11 39.12
CA ALA A 556 3.52 27.70 38.00
C ALA A 556 3.83 26.99 36.68
N ASN A 557 5.10 26.70 36.39
CA ASN A 557 5.48 25.94 35.20
C ASN A 557 5.08 24.46 35.33
N ALA A 558 5.20 23.86 36.52
CA ALA A 558 4.74 22.49 36.75
C ALA A 558 3.24 22.33 36.46
N GLN A 559 2.42 23.20 37.05
CA GLN A 559 0.97 23.27 36.83
C GLN A 559 0.66 23.38 35.33
N THR A 560 1.31 24.30 34.63
CA THR A 560 1.08 24.52 33.20
C THR A 560 1.32 23.25 32.38
N GLN A 561 2.42 22.53 32.61
CA GLN A 561 2.71 21.31 31.86
C GLN A 561 1.68 20.20 32.14
N PHE A 562 1.27 20.03 33.40
CA PHE A 562 0.25 19.05 33.77
C PHE A 562 -1.13 19.37 33.17
N GLU A 563 -1.55 20.65 33.17
CA GLU A 563 -2.82 21.07 32.55
C GLU A 563 -2.83 20.78 31.04
N ILE A 564 -1.73 21.03 30.33
CA ILE A 564 -1.63 20.74 28.89
C ILE A 564 -1.81 19.23 28.63
N ILE A 565 -1.22 18.36 29.45
CA ILE A 565 -1.38 16.91 29.31
C ILE A 565 -2.86 16.50 29.44
N ALA A 566 -3.56 17.07 30.42
CA ALA A 566 -4.97 16.79 30.63
C ALA A 566 -5.87 17.32 29.52
N GLN A 567 -5.54 18.48 28.95
CA GLN A 567 -6.30 19.10 27.85
C GLN A 567 -6.12 18.36 26.53
N GLU A 568 -4.91 17.88 26.23
CA GLU A 568 -4.64 17.18 24.97
C GLU A 568 -5.31 15.80 24.90
N ASN A 569 -5.54 15.13 26.04
CA ASN A 569 -6.14 13.79 26.07
C ASN A 569 -7.22 13.66 27.15
N PRO A 570 -8.37 14.36 27.05
CA PRO A 570 -9.33 14.45 28.15
C PRO A 570 -9.91 13.11 28.61
N ASN A 571 -9.95 12.10 27.75
CA ASN A 571 -10.55 10.79 28.04
C ASN A 571 -9.53 9.73 28.46
N ASP A 572 -8.23 10.04 28.48
CA ASP A 572 -7.18 9.10 28.91
C ASP A 572 -7.14 9.06 30.46
N PRO A 573 -7.02 7.89 31.11
CA PRO A 573 -6.85 7.78 32.55
C PRO A 573 -5.69 8.61 33.12
N LEU A 574 -4.65 8.90 32.31
CA LEU A 574 -3.56 9.79 32.69
C LEU A 574 -4.01 11.24 32.88
N ALA A 575 -5.06 11.69 32.20
CA ALA A 575 -5.56 13.05 32.32
C ALA A 575 -6.09 13.36 33.72
N GLU A 576 -6.69 12.37 34.40
CA GLU A 576 -7.08 12.53 35.81
C GLU A 576 -5.86 12.76 36.70
N LYS A 577 -4.81 11.93 36.55
CA LYS A 577 -3.57 12.07 37.31
C LYS A 577 -2.88 13.41 37.02
N ALA A 578 -2.85 13.83 35.75
CA ALA A 578 -2.26 15.11 35.37
C ALA A 578 -3.03 16.29 36.00
N LEU A 579 -4.37 16.28 35.97
CA LEU A 579 -5.17 17.31 36.65
C LEU A 579 -4.91 17.33 38.17
N PHE A 580 -4.79 16.16 38.80
CA PHE A 580 -4.47 16.06 40.21
C PHE A 580 -3.11 16.73 40.52
N PHE A 581 -2.06 16.41 39.77
CA PHE A 581 -0.75 17.04 39.97
C PHE A 581 -0.71 18.52 39.56
N ALA A 582 -1.55 18.96 38.63
CA ALA A 582 -1.74 20.39 38.35
C ALA A 582 -2.33 21.11 39.56
N ALA A 583 -3.33 20.52 40.20
CA ALA A 583 -3.97 21.06 41.41
C ALA A 583 -2.99 21.09 42.59
N GLU A 584 -2.21 20.02 42.80
CA GLU A 584 -1.13 19.97 43.80
C GLU A 584 -0.07 21.05 43.58
N SER A 585 0.31 21.29 42.32
CA SER A 585 1.24 22.37 41.97
C SER A 585 0.65 23.74 42.31
N ALA A 586 -0.61 24.00 41.94
CA ALA A 586 -1.29 25.24 42.29
C ALA A 586 -1.39 25.42 43.82
N MET A 587 -1.75 24.37 44.56
CA MET A 587 -1.85 24.36 46.02
C MET A 587 -0.50 24.65 46.70
N SER A 588 0.60 24.12 46.16
CA SER A 588 1.95 24.30 46.67
C SER A 588 2.49 25.73 46.56
N SER A 589 1.90 26.55 45.69
CA SER A 589 2.25 27.99 45.55
C SER A 589 1.75 28.85 46.72
N MET A 590 0.80 28.34 47.53
CA MET A 590 0.32 28.92 48.81
C MET A 590 -0.21 30.38 48.77
N SER A 591 -0.51 30.95 47.60
CA SER A 591 -1.23 32.24 47.48
C SER A 591 -2.74 32.03 47.41
N GLU A 592 -3.56 32.97 47.90
CA GLU A 592 -5.03 32.84 47.88
C GLU A 592 -5.58 32.59 46.46
N HIS A 593 -5.12 33.35 45.46
CA HIS A 593 -5.51 33.14 44.06
C HIS A 593 -5.12 31.75 43.53
N THR A 594 -3.97 31.20 43.95
CA THR A 594 -3.55 29.86 43.53
C THR A 594 -4.33 28.76 44.24
N LEU A 595 -4.83 28.99 45.46
CA LEU A 595 -5.70 28.06 46.17
C LEU A 595 -7.09 27.97 45.52
N ASP A 596 -7.66 29.09 45.10
CA ASP A 596 -8.92 29.09 44.31
C ASP A 596 -8.73 28.32 42.99
N ARG A 597 -7.58 28.50 42.32
CA ARG A 597 -7.25 27.73 41.12
C ARG A 597 -7.11 26.23 41.41
N ALA A 598 -6.47 25.85 42.52
CA ALA A 598 -6.33 24.46 42.93
C ALA A 598 -7.70 23.80 43.19
N LEU A 599 -8.62 24.50 43.86
CA LEU A 599 -10.00 24.02 44.06
C LEU A 599 -10.72 23.73 42.75
N VAL A 600 -10.60 24.61 41.75
CA VAL A 600 -11.18 24.41 40.40
C VAL A 600 -10.57 23.18 39.72
N LEU A 601 -9.26 22.98 39.81
CA LEU A 601 -8.59 21.83 39.20
C LEU A 601 -8.97 20.52 39.89
N PHE A 602 -9.02 20.49 41.23
CA PHE A 602 -9.50 19.31 41.97
C PHE A 602 -10.97 18.99 41.68
N ASP A 603 -11.82 20.00 41.45
CA ASP A 603 -13.21 19.75 41.07
C ASP A 603 -13.28 19.03 39.71
N GLN A 604 -12.43 19.41 38.75
CA GLN A 604 -12.31 18.69 37.48
C GLN A 604 -11.84 17.23 37.67
N VAL A 605 -10.95 16.96 38.63
CA VAL A 605 -10.55 15.58 39.00
C VAL A 605 -11.76 14.81 39.52
N VAL A 606 -12.52 15.39 40.44
CA VAL A 606 -13.73 14.77 41.02
C VAL A 606 -14.76 14.47 39.95
N GLN A 607 -14.98 15.38 38.99
CA GLN A 607 -15.90 15.20 37.88
C GLN A 607 -15.51 14.04 36.95
N LYS A 608 -14.21 13.74 36.80
CA LYS A 608 -13.75 12.57 36.02
C LYS A 608 -14.12 11.23 36.65
N SER A 609 -14.43 11.20 37.95
CA SER A 609 -14.88 10.00 38.67
C SER A 609 -13.93 8.80 38.52
N GLY A 610 -12.62 9.06 38.43
CA GLY A 610 -11.60 8.03 38.40
C GLY A 610 -11.00 7.76 39.78
N ALA A 611 -9.79 7.20 39.80
CA ALA A 611 -9.15 6.70 41.02
C ALA A 611 -8.68 7.82 41.96
N MET A 612 -8.43 9.02 41.45
CA MET A 612 -7.92 10.15 42.24
C MET A 612 -9.03 11.03 42.82
N ARG A 613 -10.30 10.76 42.49
CA ARG A 613 -11.45 11.56 42.95
C ARG A 613 -11.48 11.77 44.47
N TRP A 614 -11.25 10.72 45.26
CA TRP A 614 -11.35 10.83 46.72
C TRP A 614 -10.14 11.50 47.35
N ALA A 615 -8.94 11.28 46.81
CA ALA A 615 -7.75 12.06 47.17
C ALA A 615 -7.95 13.55 46.85
N ALA A 616 -8.48 13.88 45.67
CA ALA A 616 -8.80 15.26 45.30
C ALA A 616 -9.80 15.91 46.25
N ARG A 617 -10.80 15.16 46.73
CA ARG A 617 -11.80 15.65 47.69
C ARG A 617 -11.18 15.95 49.07
N ASN A 618 -10.23 15.12 49.51
CA ASN A 618 -9.43 15.41 50.71
C ASN A 618 -8.62 16.70 50.54
N GLU A 619 -7.93 16.88 49.41
CA GLU A 619 -7.13 18.08 49.18
C GLU A 619 -7.99 19.35 49.09
N GLN A 620 -9.18 19.28 48.47
CA GLN A 620 -10.15 20.39 48.54
C GLN A 620 -10.49 20.77 49.98
N ALA A 621 -10.70 19.78 50.86
CA ALA A 621 -11.01 20.02 52.27
C ALA A 621 -9.83 20.65 53.03
N VAL A 622 -8.60 20.25 52.70
CA VAL A 622 -7.39 20.89 53.23
C VAL A 622 -7.32 22.36 52.81
N ILE A 623 -7.61 22.67 51.54
CA ILE A 623 -7.62 24.05 51.03
C ILE A 623 -8.72 24.88 51.71
N GLU A 624 -9.97 24.39 51.78
CA GLU A 624 -11.07 25.15 52.41
C GLU A 624 -10.82 25.41 53.90
N ARG A 625 -10.19 24.46 54.61
CA ARG A 625 -9.73 24.68 55.99
C ARG A 625 -8.70 25.81 56.06
N LYS A 626 -7.70 25.83 55.17
CA LYS A 626 -6.68 26.89 55.11
C LYS A 626 -7.27 28.26 54.77
N LEU A 627 -8.33 28.31 53.95
CA LEU A 627 -9.07 29.53 53.61
C LEU A 627 -10.04 29.99 54.73
N GLY A 628 -10.04 29.32 55.89
CA GLY A 628 -10.89 29.70 57.01
C GLY A 628 -12.36 29.33 56.85
N LYS A 629 -12.67 28.33 56.01
CA LYS A 629 -14.03 27.80 55.78
C LYS A 629 -14.16 26.38 56.34
N PRO A 630 -14.08 26.19 57.67
CA PRO A 630 -14.09 24.86 58.28
C PRO A 630 -15.40 24.09 58.08
N LYS A 631 -16.53 24.79 57.86
CA LYS A 631 -17.82 24.14 57.57
C LYS A 631 -17.82 23.45 56.20
N ASP A 632 -17.26 24.11 55.20
CA ASP A 632 -17.15 23.57 53.85
C ASP A 632 -16.18 22.38 53.86
N ALA A 633 -15.01 22.54 54.50
CA ALA A 633 -14.05 21.45 54.69
C ALA A 633 -14.64 20.22 55.40
N LEU A 634 -15.47 20.40 56.45
CA LEU A 634 -16.15 19.29 57.12
C LEU A 634 -17.13 18.55 56.19
N ALA A 635 -17.87 19.27 55.35
CA ALA A 635 -18.78 18.66 54.39
C ALA A 635 -18.04 17.80 53.36
N LEU A 636 -16.87 18.27 52.91
CA LEU A 636 -15.99 17.54 52.00
C LEU A 636 -15.45 16.25 52.62
N TYR A 637 -14.90 16.30 53.84
CA TYR A 637 -14.44 15.09 54.55
C TYR A 637 -15.59 14.11 54.83
N ASP A 638 -16.77 14.61 55.20
CA ASP A 638 -17.95 13.76 55.41
C ASP A 638 -18.39 13.03 54.14
N GLU A 639 -18.21 13.63 52.96
CA GLU A 639 -18.47 12.97 51.69
C GLU A 639 -17.50 11.80 51.46
N VAL A 640 -16.20 11.99 51.70
CA VAL A 640 -15.18 10.94 51.57
C VAL A 640 -15.44 9.79 52.53
N LEU A 641 -15.82 10.08 53.77
CA LEU A 641 -16.09 9.05 54.79
C LEU A 641 -17.33 8.22 54.48
N LYS A 642 -18.34 8.81 53.83
CA LYS A 642 -19.61 8.14 53.47
C LYS A 642 -19.57 7.44 52.12
N SER A 643 -18.49 7.60 51.36
CA SER A 643 -18.37 7.05 50.00
C SER A 643 -17.66 5.68 49.96
N ASP A 644 -17.40 5.23 48.73
CA ASP A 644 -16.61 4.04 48.40
C ASP A 644 -15.09 4.30 48.44
N ALA A 645 -14.65 5.43 49.01
CA ALA A 645 -13.23 5.75 49.19
C ALA A 645 -12.45 4.63 49.90
N GLY A 646 -11.19 4.47 49.50
CA GLY A 646 -10.26 3.52 50.07
C GLY A 646 -9.89 3.85 51.52
N ALA A 647 -9.22 2.91 52.19
CA ALA A 647 -8.83 3.08 53.59
C ALA A 647 -7.84 4.26 53.78
N SER A 648 -6.97 4.52 52.79
CA SER A 648 -6.03 5.64 52.87
C SER A 648 -6.76 6.98 52.91
N GLU A 649 -7.67 7.21 51.95
CA GLU A 649 -8.41 8.46 51.81
C GLU A 649 -9.36 8.67 53.01
N LYS A 650 -9.96 7.59 53.55
CA LYS A 650 -10.79 7.67 54.76
C LYS A 650 -9.99 8.04 56.01
N ARG A 651 -8.75 7.55 56.14
CA ARG A 651 -7.87 7.92 57.28
C ARG A 651 -7.50 9.39 57.24
N GLU A 652 -7.10 9.89 56.07
CA GLU A 652 -6.83 11.30 55.84
C GLU A 652 -8.05 12.16 56.18
N ALA A 653 -9.24 11.75 55.72
CA ALA A 653 -10.49 12.45 56.01
C ALA A 653 -10.84 12.48 57.50
N LEU A 654 -10.67 11.37 58.22
CA LEU A 654 -10.86 11.31 59.68
C LEU A 654 -9.89 12.25 60.40
N CYS A 655 -8.62 12.22 60.00
CA CYS A 655 -7.59 13.08 60.62
C CYS A 655 -7.90 14.56 60.39
N GLY A 656 -8.22 14.95 59.16
CA GLY A 656 -8.58 16.32 58.81
C GLY A 656 -9.87 16.81 59.49
N LYS A 657 -10.87 15.94 59.62
CA LYS A 657 -12.12 16.23 60.36
C LYS A 657 -11.86 16.43 61.86
N GLY A 658 -11.03 15.59 62.45
CA GLY A 658 -10.60 15.72 63.85
C GLY A 658 -9.86 17.03 64.10
N ASP A 659 -9.00 17.44 63.16
CA ASP A 659 -8.26 18.69 63.24
C ASP A 659 -9.19 19.91 63.27
N ILE A 660 -10.23 19.92 62.42
CA ILE A 660 -11.20 21.02 62.39
C ILE A 660 -11.96 21.11 63.72
N PHE A 661 -12.36 19.99 64.31
CA PHE A 661 -13.02 19.99 65.62
C PHE A 661 -12.08 20.43 66.75
N PHE A 662 -10.80 20.06 66.67
CA PHE A 662 -9.80 20.51 67.62
C PHE A 662 -9.62 22.04 67.56
N GLU A 663 -9.53 22.61 66.36
CA GLU A 663 -9.45 24.06 66.15
C GLU A 663 -10.70 24.79 66.66
N ALA A 664 -11.90 24.25 66.35
CA ALA A 664 -13.17 24.79 66.85
C ALA A 664 -13.31 24.71 68.38
N GLY A 665 -12.62 23.76 69.02
CA GLY A 665 -12.59 23.61 70.47
C GLY A 665 -12.17 24.87 71.25
N ALA A 666 -11.36 25.74 70.61
CA ALA A 666 -10.93 26.99 71.22
C ALA A 666 -12.08 27.98 71.44
N THR A 667 -13.14 27.92 70.62
CA THR A 667 -14.33 28.78 70.72
C THR A 667 -15.55 28.04 71.27
N ASP A 668 -15.67 26.74 71.00
CA ASP A 668 -16.71 25.85 71.52
C ASP A 668 -16.07 24.61 72.16
N PRO A 669 -15.88 24.57 73.49
CA PRO A 669 -15.24 23.46 74.17
C PRO A 669 -15.89 22.08 73.95
N SER A 670 -17.17 22.03 73.54
CA SER A 670 -17.83 20.76 73.20
C SER A 670 -17.22 20.12 71.94
N SER A 671 -16.59 20.91 71.07
CA SER A 671 -15.92 20.43 69.86
C SER A 671 -14.67 19.60 70.17
N TYR A 672 -13.99 19.80 71.32
CA TYR A 672 -12.92 18.89 71.73
C TYR A 672 -13.41 17.45 71.95
N GLN A 673 -14.64 17.27 72.42
CA GLN A 673 -15.22 15.94 72.58
C GLN A 673 -15.44 15.27 71.21
N ARG A 674 -15.92 16.02 70.22
CA ARG A 674 -16.09 15.55 68.84
C ARG A 674 -14.76 15.22 68.17
N ALA A 675 -13.71 15.99 68.46
CA ALA A 675 -12.35 15.72 68.00
C ALA A 675 -11.83 14.40 68.58
N ILE A 676 -11.98 14.18 69.89
CA ILE A 676 -11.60 12.93 70.57
C ILE A 676 -12.30 11.73 69.94
N GLU A 677 -13.61 11.80 69.73
CA GLU A 677 -14.39 10.72 69.10
C GLU A 677 -13.91 10.41 67.68
N THR A 678 -13.53 11.44 66.91
CA THR A 678 -13.02 11.27 65.55
C THR A 678 -11.62 10.64 65.55
N TYR A 679 -10.74 11.07 66.46
CA TYR A 679 -9.41 10.46 66.60
C TYR A 679 -9.47 9.04 67.15
N ASP A 680 -10.45 8.72 68.01
CA ASP A 680 -10.68 7.35 68.47
C ASP A 680 -11.09 6.42 67.33
N GLN A 681 -11.93 6.91 66.39
CA GLN A 681 -12.24 6.16 65.16
C GLN A 681 -10.99 5.89 64.32
N LEU A 682 -10.11 6.89 64.18
CA LEU A 682 -8.85 6.75 63.43
C LEU A 682 -7.85 5.81 64.13
N ALA A 683 -7.75 5.88 65.47
CA ALA A 683 -6.85 5.04 66.26
C ALA A 683 -7.34 3.58 66.37
N ALA A 684 -8.65 3.34 66.25
CA ALA A 684 -9.24 2.01 66.30
C ALA A 684 -9.08 1.20 64.99
N ASP A 685 -8.63 1.84 63.90
CA ASP A 685 -8.36 1.16 62.63
C ASP A 685 -7.12 0.25 62.74
N LYS A 686 -7.37 -1.05 62.89
CA LYS A 686 -6.34 -2.10 63.04
C LYS A 686 -5.60 -2.44 61.75
N GLU A 687 -6.09 -2.01 60.59
CA GLU A 687 -5.45 -2.21 59.29
C GLU A 687 -4.53 -1.04 58.90
N GLY A 688 -4.37 -0.05 59.80
CA GLY A 688 -3.59 1.16 59.59
C GLY A 688 -2.08 1.01 59.87
N SER A 689 -1.28 1.84 59.20
CA SER A 689 0.12 2.07 59.61
C SER A 689 0.16 2.63 61.03
N ILE A 690 1.08 2.12 61.86
CA ILE A 690 1.35 2.61 63.23
C ILE A 690 1.42 4.14 63.30
N HIS A 691 1.92 4.77 62.22
CA HIS A 691 1.94 6.23 62.07
C HIS A 691 0.57 6.89 62.29
N TRP A 692 -0.51 6.40 61.67
CA TRP A 692 -1.84 7.01 61.77
C TRP A 692 -2.45 6.85 63.15
N ARG A 693 -2.29 5.66 63.75
CA ARG A 693 -2.73 5.40 65.13
C ARG A 693 -2.02 6.34 66.10
N ASN A 694 -0.69 6.44 66.00
CA ASN A 694 0.12 7.27 66.89
C ASN A 694 -0.20 8.76 66.71
N GLN A 695 -0.40 9.21 65.46
CA GLN A 695 -0.82 10.57 65.18
C GLN A 695 -2.21 10.87 65.77
N ALA A 696 -3.16 9.96 65.65
CA ALA A 696 -4.51 10.11 66.20
C ALA A 696 -4.50 10.15 67.74
N LEU A 697 -3.79 9.23 68.39
CA LEU A 697 -3.63 9.21 69.85
C LEU A 697 -2.94 10.48 70.36
N PHE A 698 -1.91 10.95 69.65
CA PHE A 698 -1.24 12.20 70.00
C PHE A 698 -2.22 13.39 69.96
N LYS A 699 -2.96 13.54 68.85
CA LYS A 699 -3.94 14.60 68.69
C LYS A 699 -5.11 14.48 69.68
N LYS A 700 -5.54 13.26 70.04
CA LYS A 700 -6.51 13.00 71.12
C LYS A 700 -5.98 13.47 72.48
N GLY A 701 -4.73 13.16 72.81
CA GLY A 701 -4.08 13.60 74.05
C GLY A 701 -4.10 15.13 74.18
N LEU A 702 -3.80 15.85 73.09
CA LEU A 702 -3.91 17.32 73.06
C LEU A 702 -5.34 17.81 73.31
N CYS A 703 -6.36 17.14 72.77
CA CYS A 703 -7.77 17.49 73.05
C CYS A 703 -8.12 17.33 74.54
N LEU A 704 -7.68 16.22 75.16
CA LEU A 704 -7.93 15.93 76.57
C LEU A 704 -7.25 16.95 77.49
N GLU A 705 -6.03 17.35 77.17
CA GLU A 705 -5.31 18.41 77.88
C GLU A 705 -6.09 19.74 77.81
N LYS A 706 -6.58 20.12 76.61
CA LYS A 706 -7.39 21.34 76.43
C LYS A 706 -8.73 21.29 77.17
N LYS A 707 -9.30 20.10 77.42
CA LYS A 707 -10.48 19.90 78.28
C LYS A 707 -10.17 19.89 79.78
N GLY A 708 -8.89 19.91 80.18
CA GLY A 708 -8.47 19.84 81.57
C GLY A 708 -8.32 18.41 82.12
N ASP A 709 -8.52 17.38 81.31
CA ASP A 709 -8.33 15.98 81.70
C ASP A 709 -6.87 15.56 81.53
N ARG A 710 -6.03 15.99 82.48
CA ARG A 710 -4.58 15.69 82.46
C ARG A 710 -4.28 14.21 82.64
N VAL A 711 -5.12 13.48 83.38
CA VAL A 711 -4.92 12.05 83.63
C VAL A 711 -5.21 11.25 82.37
N GLY A 712 -6.33 11.56 81.69
CA GLY A 712 -6.67 10.96 80.39
C GLY A 712 -5.66 11.30 79.30
N ALA A 713 -5.16 12.55 79.26
CA ALA A 713 -4.13 12.95 78.31
C ALA A 713 -2.82 12.16 78.51
N LEU A 714 -2.34 12.05 79.75
CA LEU A 714 -1.12 11.29 80.07
C LEU A 714 -1.27 9.81 79.69
N ALA A 715 -2.39 9.18 80.03
CA ALA A 715 -2.67 7.80 79.64
C ALA A 715 -2.68 7.62 78.11
N THR A 716 -3.28 8.58 77.39
CA THR A 716 -3.34 8.53 75.92
C THR A 716 -1.96 8.67 75.28
N PHE A 717 -1.09 9.54 75.79
CA PHE A 717 0.29 9.65 75.30
C PHE A 717 1.13 8.42 75.64
N TYR A 718 0.90 7.80 76.80
CA TYR A 718 1.60 6.58 77.19
C TYR A 718 1.27 5.39 76.27
N ASN A 719 0.01 5.28 75.83
CA ASN A 719 -0.43 4.27 74.86
C ASN A 719 0.26 4.37 73.48
N ILE A 720 0.92 5.49 73.16
CA ILE A 720 1.72 5.64 71.94
C ILE A 720 3.07 4.92 72.09
N LEU A 721 3.58 4.83 73.32
CA LEU A 721 4.89 4.26 73.67
C LEU A 721 4.81 2.77 74.05
N GLU A 722 3.66 2.27 74.49
CA GLU A 722 3.48 0.88 74.92
C GLU A 722 3.36 -0.14 73.77
N ASP A 723 2.95 0.30 72.57
CA ASP A 723 2.73 -0.57 71.41
C ASP A 723 3.77 -0.30 70.29
N GLU A 724 5.05 -0.57 70.57
CA GLU A 724 6.08 -0.83 69.52
C GLU A 724 5.97 -2.25 68.95
#